data_AF-A0A1G6WXY8-F1
#
_entry.id   AF-A0A1G6WXY8-F1
#
_cell.length_a   1.000
_cell.length_b   1.000
_cell.length_c   1.000
_cell.angle_alpha   90.00
_cell.angle_beta   90.00
_cell.angle_gamma   90.00
#
_symmetry.space_group_name_H-M   'P 1'
#
loop_
_entity.id
_entity.type
_entity.pdbx_description
1 polymer ?
#
loop_
_entity_poly.entity_id
_entity_poly.type
_entity_poly.pdbx_seq_one_letter_code
_entity_poly.pdbx_strand_id
1 'polypeptide(L)'
;MTRTLPHWTVGDRLAAVRVLLPAEPGPVPVLAVGEVLRPHLAAALPEATTLDEAPADGWTLLVVEAAGHDVEALRHRVAPGGTVAVLGPHGQHAVYPAADRPELVWRRGWPVSGVADPAAWVRRRAALALARRHGSFLDVTGADRPTLADEVLAQLEHATGVPGRLVGVVTAGHTVLRVRTADGDVAVRLSIVHPDRDPDPSRAVLADVPELAPLLPATLASGTVRGLPWVAVEWVPRRRSTGGWPWPTAESQADGAEAVVDALAARPTGETGPGWAADWCERAHVVPLEVRAAWAEQLAVLERGVPTAWCHGDLWSGNVLADGDRRVVIDWDNASADAPLGLDRVLRPALREAGEPGRNVTTELFRLVDEVDLLGDAEVAGRPWTGWDRAERRALVLAAVVLYLRNRSEHDLPPHELAAHLSAARTGLETPVAVPTTGTEGLAAARTARGALWLATNGIVVKTSQTVVLLALAALLAPEALGLVALGTLVANASAVVTSLGTASALVYWRGDVERAARTAVTIGAGMGIALAGLLWAAAPWLARTLGAADGAPVIRGLTAVLPCLAVAAVTNELLRRRLLFLRRIVPDTVSSVVGAVVAIALVAGGSGVMALVAGQVVQAVLTLLLSWCVHPPVLPGWNREDARGLLTYGGPYAGANLLELVQLNVDYLIVSAVLGPVALGQYSLAFRLSFMPYLMIVVVITGAAFPYLCRMRGRRLGEAATVVMTATLTLVLPLCAGVALLADHLTLLGEKWEPGVPVVAWLAGYAVLLSVGQLVQVTLNASGRPAVTMTVRLCHLLLLVASLSVVAHHGVVPVAVTQLAVAGCVALLAVTLARVLVRGFSLRALGRALRPAAAGVVAMVVVVLAARTLLALDGPSVGSLVGLALLGAAAYAVPVWLLDRQHLLAAARLIRRTS
;
A
#
# COMPACT_ATOMS: atom_id res chain seq x y z
N MET A 1 -10.66 -3.69 4.33
CA MET A 1 -11.30 -2.80 5.33
C MET A 1 -11.06 -3.35 6.74
N THR A 2 -10.02 -2.87 7.42
CA THR A 2 -9.87 -3.07 8.87
C THR A 2 -10.18 -1.72 9.50
N ARG A 3 -11.33 -1.60 10.19
CA ARG A 3 -11.63 -0.44 11.03
C ARG A 3 -10.49 -0.30 12.05
N THR A 4 -9.51 0.59 11.81
CA THR A 4 -8.57 0.99 12.86
C THR A 4 -9.37 1.82 13.85
N LEU A 5 -9.84 1.13 14.87
CA LEU A 5 -10.61 1.71 15.95
C LEU A 5 -9.76 2.72 16.72
N PRO A 6 -10.38 3.74 17.33
CA PRO A 6 -9.66 4.70 18.15
C PRO A 6 -8.88 3.97 19.24
N HIS A 7 -7.61 4.35 19.41
CA HIS A 7 -6.81 3.89 20.55
C HIS A 7 -7.55 4.27 21.84
N TRP A 8 -7.85 3.28 22.67
CA TRP A 8 -8.39 3.57 24.00
C TRP A 8 -7.28 4.21 24.84
N THR A 9 -7.52 5.42 25.32
CA THR A 9 -6.64 6.06 26.29
C THR A 9 -6.61 5.25 27.59
N VAL A 10 -5.66 5.56 28.48
CA VAL A 10 -5.70 5.00 29.84
C VAL A 10 -7.02 5.34 30.54
N GLY A 11 -7.55 6.55 30.33
CA GLY A 11 -8.85 6.97 30.86
C GLY A 11 -10.01 6.12 30.35
N ASP A 12 -10.04 5.81 29.04
CA ASP A 12 -11.07 4.96 28.45
C ASP A 12 -11.01 3.54 29.01
N ARG A 13 -9.80 3.00 29.19
CA ARG A 13 -9.59 1.68 29.79
C ARG A 13 -10.03 1.64 31.26
N LEU A 14 -9.80 2.70 32.03
CA LEU A 14 -10.29 2.81 33.41
C LEU A 14 -11.83 2.92 33.48
N ALA A 15 -12.44 3.68 32.57
CA ALA A 15 -13.89 3.78 32.48
C ALA A 15 -14.53 2.44 32.07
N ALA A 16 -13.89 1.68 31.19
CA ALA A 16 -14.30 0.31 30.86
C ALA A 16 -14.26 -0.63 32.06
N VAL A 17 -13.21 -0.53 32.91
CA VAL A 17 -13.12 -1.30 34.15
C VAL A 17 -14.26 -0.94 35.10
N ARG A 18 -14.61 0.35 35.24
CA ARG A 18 -15.75 0.77 36.07
C ARG A 18 -17.09 0.20 35.62
N VAL A 19 -17.32 0.10 34.30
CA VAL A 19 -18.52 -0.54 33.73
C VAL A 19 -18.60 -2.04 34.03
N LEU A 20 -17.45 -2.69 34.25
CA LEU A 20 -17.37 -4.12 34.56
C LEU A 20 -17.59 -4.43 36.05
N LEU A 21 -17.49 -3.45 36.94
CA LEU A 21 -17.67 -3.64 38.37
C LEU A 21 -19.12 -4.05 38.70
N PRO A 22 -19.32 -4.94 39.69
CA PRO A 22 -20.66 -5.24 40.21
C PRO A 22 -21.32 -4.00 40.84
N ALA A 23 -22.66 -3.97 40.82
CA ALA A 23 -23.44 -2.85 41.36
C ALA A 23 -23.48 -2.81 42.90
N GLU A 24 -23.27 -3.95 43.57
CA GLU A 24 -23.19 -4.03 45.02
C GLU A 24 -21.73 -4.16 45.49
N PRO A 25 -21.31 -3.40 46.52
CA PRO A 25 -19.96 -3.49 47.10
C PRO A 25 -19.81 -4.77 47.90
N GLY A 26 -19.36 -5.85 47.24
CA GLY A 26 -18.86 -7.07 47.90
C GLY A 26 -17.38 -6.95 48.29
N PRO A 27 -16.75 -7.98 48.88
CA PRO A 27 -15.31 -7.97 49.14
C PRO A 27 -14.59 -8.18 47.80
N VAL A 28 -14.15 -7.11 47.13
CA VAL A 28 -13.63 -7.22 45.76
C VAL A 28 -12.14 -6.94 45.70
N PRO A 29 -11.28 -7.97 45.66
CA PRO A 29 -9.95 -7.78 45.12
C PRO A 29 -10.06 -7.89 43.58
N VAL A 30 -9.48 -6.92 42.85
CA VAL A 30 -9.45 -6.83 41.37
C VAL A 30 -8.01 -6.57 40.93
N LEU A 31 -7.32 -7.47 40.19
CA LEU A 31 -6.32 -7.07 39.16
C LEU A 31 -5.64 -8.25 38.43
N ALA A 32 -5.46 -8.09 37.12
CA ALA A 32 -4.40 -8.72 36.31
C ALA A 32 -3.86 -7.73 35.28
N VAL A 33 -3.13 -6.71 35.74
CA VAL A 33 -2.82 -5.55 34.89
C VAL A 33 -1.38 -5.55 34.40
N GLY A 34 -1.24 -5.40 33.09
CA GLY A 34 0.04 -5.13 32.43
C GLY A 34 0.64 -3.80 32.90
N GLU A 35 1.92 -3.57 32.60
CA GLU A 35 2.69 -2.45 33.16
C GLU A 35 2.07 -1.06 32.93
N VAL A 36 1.22 -0.90 31.90
CA VAL A 36 0.70 0.39 31.44
C VAL A 36 -0.46 0.91 32.31
N LEU A 37 -1.38 0.04 32.72
CA LEU A 37 -2.56 0.43 33.51
C LEU A 37 -2.28 0.41 35.02
N ARG A 38 -1.22 -0.29 35.45
CA ARG A 38 -0.85 -0.53 36.85
C ARG A 38 -0.81 0.74 37.70
N PRO A 39 -0.06 1.80 37.35
CA PRO A 39 0.05 3.00 38.18
C PRO A 39 -1.25 3.81 38.25
N HIS A 40 -2.14 3.67 37.27
CA HIS A 40 -3.37 4.44 37.19
C HIS A 40 -4.56 3.78 37.91
N LEU A 41 -4.56 2.45 38.01
CA LEU A 41 -5.58 1.70 38.74
C LEU A 41 -5.49 1.90 40.25
N ALA A 42 -4.29 1.89 40.82
CA ALA A 42 -4.08 2.16 42.25
C ALA A 42 -4.62 3.54 42.68
N ALA A 43 -4.56 4.54 41.80
CA ALA A 43 -5.10 5.87 42.06
C ALA A 43 -6.63 5.97 41.87
N ALA A 44 -7.21 5.18 40.97
CA ALA A 44 -8.63 5.26 40.62
C ALA A 44 -9.53 4.28 41.40
N LEU A 45 -8.96 3.17 41.89
CA LEU A 45 -9.60 2.08 42.62
C LEU A 45 -8.60 1.56 43.69
N PRO A 46 -8.57 2.16 44.90
CA PRO A 46 -7.60 1.83 45.95
C PRO A 46 -7.66 0.37 46.43
N GLU A 47 -8.80 -0.30 46.22
CA GLU A 47 -9.06 -1.69 46.63
C GLU A 47 -8.55 -2.74 45.62
N ALA A 48 -8.02 -2.29 44.47
CA ALA A 48 -7.52 -3.15 43.40
C ALA A 48 -6.11 -3.72 43.75
N THR A 49 -5.88 -5.03 43.58
CA THR A 49 -4.68 -5.74 44.07
C THR A 49 -3.89 -6.39 42.93
N THR A 50 -2.62 -6.04 42.71
CA THR A 50 -1.86 -6.52 41.54
C THR A 50 -1.64 -8.03 41.54
N LEU A 51 -1.51 -8.63 40.33
CA LEU A 51 -1.34 -10.08 40.17
C LEU A 51 -0.08 -10.62 40.87
N ASP A 52 0.92 -9.75 41.04
CA ASP A 52 2.22 -10.00 41.69
C ASP A 52 2.13 -9.91 43.23
N GLU A 53 1.10 -9.25 43.77
CA GLU A 53 0.98 -8.90 45.21
C GLU A 53 -0.14 -9.64 45.94
N ALA A 54 -0.91 -10.49 45.24
CA ALA A 54 -2.20 -10.96 45.71
C ALA A 54 -2.26 -12.45 46.14
N PRO A 55 -3.05 -12.82 47.16
CA PRO A 55 -3.25 -14.21 47.58
C PRO A 55 -3.96 -15.07 46.51
N ALA A 56 -3.77 -16.39 46.60
CA ALA A 56 -4.30 -17.37 45.66
C ALA A 56 -5.82 -17.58 45.85
N ASP A 57 -6.55 -17.40 44.73
CA ASP A 57 -7.93 -17.85 44.48
C ASP A 57 -9.11 -17.08 45.12
N GLY A 58 -10.26 -17.06 44.42
CA GLY A 58 -11.53 -16.52 44.91
C GLY A 58 -12.00 -15.17 44.32
N TRP A 59 -11.47 -14.75 43.18
CA TRP A 59 -11.72 -13.42 42.60
C TRP A 59 -13.12 -13.32 41.94
N THR A 60 -13.84 -12.21 42.09
CA THR A 60 -15.16 -12.01 41.45
C THR A 60 -15.08 -11.33 40.08
N LEU A 61 -14.01 -10.56 39.83
CA LEU A 61 -13.72 -9.91 38.54
C LEU A 61 -12.21 -9.97 38.24
N LEU A 62 -11.84 -10.51 37.08
CA LEU A 62 -10.46 -10.53 36.58
C LEU A 62 -10.36 -9.74 35.27
N VAL A 63 -9.58 -8.66 35.24
CA VAL A 63 -9.33 -7.86 34.03
C VAL A 63 -7.90 -8.02 33.57
N VAL A 64 -7.69 -8.51 32.35
CA VAL A 64 -6.36 -8.80 31.76
C VAL A 64 -6.04 -7.82 30.62
N GLU A 65 -4.84 -7.22 30.63
CA GLU A 65 -4.35 -6.43 29.49
C GLU A 65 -3.80 -7.36 28.39
N ALA A 66 -4.25 -7.17 27.13
CA ALA A 66 -4.07 -8.11 26.01
C ALA A 66 -2.61 -8.30 25.49
N ALA A 67 -1.59 -7.98 26.30
CA ALA A 67 -0.19 -8.24 25.98
C ALA A 67 0.43 -9.14 27.06
N GLY A 68 0.48 -10.45 26.79
CA GLY A 68 1.41 -11.38 27.46
C GLY A 68 0.84 -12.39 28.45
N HIS A 69 -0.47 -12.50 28.63
CA HIS A 69 -1.06 -13.43 29.61
C HIS A 69 -1.93 -14.51 28.96
N ASP A 70 -1.72 -15.77 29.36
CA ASP A 70 -2.57 -16.89 29.02
C ASP A 70 -3.83 -16.86 29.90
N VAL A 71 -4.97 -16.50 29.28
CA VAL A 71 -6.27 -16.41 29.97
C VAL A 71 -6.66 -17.77 30.57
N GLU A 72 -6.25 -18.87 29.93
CA GLU A 72 -6.55 -20.22 30.36
C GLU A 72 -5.80 -20.58 31.65
N ALA A 73 -4.56 -20.11 31.78
CA ALA A 73 -3.77 -20.29 33.01
C ALA A 73 -4.33 -19.50 34.20
N LEU A 74 -5.04 -18.40 33.95
CA LEU A 74 -5.56 -17.51 34.99
C LEU A 74 -6.99 -17.86 35.45
N ARG A 75 -7.70 -18.76 34.75
CA ARG A 75 -9.11 -19.10 35.00
C ARG A 75 -9.35 -19.67 36.40
N HIS A 76 -8.42 -20.48 36.90
CA HIS A 76 -8.56 -21.20 38.18
C HIS A 76 -8.57 -20.26 39.39
N ARG A 77 -8.14 -19.01 39.19
CA ARG A 77 -8.12 -18.01 40.25
C ARG A 77 -9.51 -17.41 40.49
N VAL A 78 -10.41 -17.41 39.51
CA VAL A 78 -11.71 -16.71 39.61
C VAL A 78 -12.77 -17.60 40.27
N ALA A 79 -13.56 -17.04 41.18
CA ALA A 79 -14.67 -17.73 41.84
C ALA A 79 -15.75 -18.17 40.83
N PRO A 80 -16.49 -19.26 41.09
CA PRO A 80 -17.64 -19.66 40.27
C PRO A 80 -18.64 -18.51 40.11
N GLY A 81 -19.02 -18.20 38.87
CA GLY A 81 -19.90 -17.07 38.54
C GLY A 81 -19.20 -15.71 38.44
N GLY A 82 -17.89 -15.64 38.65
CA GLY A 82 -17.09 -14.44 38.42
C GLY A 82 -16.96 -14.08 36.93
N THR A 83 -16.58 -12.84 36.64
CA THR A 83 -16.39 -12.33 35.27
C THR A 83 -14.91 -12.22 34.94
N VAL A 84 -14.51 -12.71 33.77
CA VAL A 84 -13.19 -12.40 33.18
C VAL A 84 -13.42 -11.38 32.08
N ALA A 85 -12.55 -10.38 31.98
CA ALA A 85 -12.54 -9.44 30.86
C ALA A 85 -11.13 -9.23 30.35
N VAL A 86 -10.95 -9.24 29.03
CA VAL A 86 -9.68 -8.91 28.38
C VAL A 86 -9.84 -7.55 27.72
N LEU A 87 -8.92 -6.63 28.00
CA LEU A 87 -8.89 -5.29 27.42
C LEU A 87 -7.60 -5.10 26.62
N GLY A 88 -7.75 -4.80 25.33
CA GLY A 88 -6.65 -4.50 24.43
C GLY A 88 -6.35 -2.99 24.34
N PRO A 89 -5.14 -2.64 23.88
CA PRO A 89 -4.69 -1.24 23.78
C PRO A 89 -5.45 -0.41 22.73
N HIS A 90 -6.20 -1.06 21.84
CA HIS A 90 -6.97 -0.42 20.75
C HIS A 90 -8.48 -0.64 20.89
N GLY A 91 -8.97 -0.85 22.12
CA GLY A 91 -10.40 -1.06 22.41
C GLY A 91 -10.97 -2.41 21.99
N GLN A 92 -10.09 -3.35 21.62
CA GLN A 92 -10.43 -4.77 21.59
C GLN A 92 -10.83 -5.19 23.00
N HIS A 93 -11.97 -5.85 23.16
CA HIS A 93 -12.37 -6.33 24.47
C HIS A 93 -13.20 -7.62 24.37
N ALA A 94 -12.86 -8.57 25.23
CA ALA A 94 -13.64 -9.79 25.45
C ALA A 94 -14.22 -9.75 26.86
N VAL A 95 -15.49 -10.09 27.02
CA VAL A 95 -16.13 -10.25 28.33
C VAL A 95 -16.68 -11.66 28.39
N TYR A 96 -16.17 -12.46 29.32
CA TYR A 96 -16.54 -13.86 29.44
C TYR A 96 -17.79 -14.00 30.32
N PRO A 97 -18.81 -14.75 29.86
CA PRO A 97 -20.06 -14.94 30.58
C PRO A 97 -19.94 -15.88 31.79
N ALA A 98 -18.89 -16.72 31.84
CA ALA A 98 -18.54 -17.53 33.00
C ALA A 98 -17.01 -17.72 33.03
N ALA A 99 -16.40 -17.56 34.21
CA ALA A 99 -14.95 -17.66 34.36
C ALA A 99 -14.39 -19.10 34.30
N ASP A 100 -15.21 -20.10 34.62
CA ASP A 100 -14.85 -21.51 34.58
C ASP A 100 -14.94 -22.13 33.18
N ARG A 101 -15.48 -21.38 32.20
CA ARG A 101 -15.69 -21.86 30.81
C ARG A 101 -15.46 -20.76 29.75
N PRO A 102 -14.29 -20.10 29.69
CA PRO A 102 -13.99 -19.04 28.73
C PRO A 102 -14.03 -19.51 27.27
N GLU A 103 -13.80 -20.80 27.00
CA GLU A 103 -13.90 -21.44 25.69
C GLU A 103 -15.31 -21.33 25.07
N LEU A 104 -16.33 -21.04 25.86
CA LEU A 104 -17.70 -20.84 25.38
C LEU A 104 -17.89 -19.54 24.57
N VAL A 105 -17.01 -18.56 24.73
CA VAL A 105 -16.98 -17.32 23.91
C VAL A 105 -16.26 -17.55 22.59
N TRP A 106 -15.25 -18.42 22.60
CA TRP A 106 -14.40 -18.71 21.44
C TRP A 106 -15.04 -19.74 20.50
N ARG A 107 -15.86 -20.64 21.04
CA ARG A 107 -16.54 -21.67 20.26
C ARG A 107 -17.84 -21.12 19.68
N ARG A 108 -17.80 -20.80 18.39
CA ARG A 108 -18.89 -20.28 17.60
C ARG A 108 -20.13 -21.18 17.67
N GLY A 109 -21.31 -20.57 17.64
CA GLY A 109 -22.47 -21.23 17.08
C GLY A 109 -23.76 -21.31 17.89
N TRP A 110 -23.82 -21.29 19.23
CA TRP A 110 -25.14 -21.42 19.91
C TRP A 110 -25.15 -21.08 21.42
N PRO A 111 -26.25 -20.57 22.00
CA PRO A 111 -26.35 -20.21 23.42
C PRO A 111 -26.02 -21.36 24.39
N VAL A 112 -25.19 -21.06 25.39
CA VAL A 112 -24.79 -22.01 26.43
C VAL A 112 -25.60 -21.74 27.70
N SER A 113 -25.92 -22.81 28.42
CA SER A 113 -26.50 -22.75 29.76
C SER A 113 -25.42 -22.47 30.79
N GLY A 114 -25.61 -21.47 31.67
CA GLY A 114 -24.75 -21.31 32.85
C GLY A 114 -24.45 -19.89 33.32
N VAL A 115 -24.96 -18.84 32.66
CA VAL A 115 -24.76 -17.47 33.17
C VAL A 115 -25.68 -17.25 34.36
N ALA A 116 -25.11 -16.93 35.53
CA ALA A 116 -25.87 -16.71 36.77
C ALA A 116 -26.86 -15.54 36.63
N ASP A 117 -26.46 -14.47 35.94
CA ASP A 117 -27.32 -13.34 35.57
C ASP A 117 -27.09 -12.93 34.10
N PRO A 118 -27.83 -13.51 33.14
CA PRO A 118 -27.71 -13.19 31.73
C PRO A 118 -28.10 -11.73 31.40
N ALA A 119 -29.01 -11.12 32.16
CA ALA A 119 -29.48 -9.76 31.90
C ALA A 119 -28.42 -8.73 32.31
N ALA A 120 -27.78 -8.90 33.47
CA ALA A 120 -26.65 -8.08 33.88
C ALA A 120 -25.46 -8.21 32.92
N TRP A 121 -25.21 -9.40 32.39
CA TRP A 121 -24.15 -9.60 31.39
C TRP A 121 -24.43 -8.82 30.10
N VAL A 122 -25.65 -8.93 29.54
CA VAL A 122 -26.04 -8.19 28.31
C VAL A 122 -25.92 -6.68 28.53
N ARG A 123 -26.33 -6.19 29.70
CA ARG A 123 -26.21 -4.80 30.12
C ARG A 123 -24.76 -4.30 30.07
N ARG A 124 -23.81 -5.01 30.70
CA ARG A 124 -22.38 -4.65 30.70
C ARG A 124 -21.75 -4.77 29.31
N ARG A 125 -22.11 -5.80 28.54
CA ARG A 125 -21.60 -5.98 27.17
C ARG A 125 -22.05 -4.87 26.23
N ALA A 126 -23.34 -4.50 26.28
CA ALA A 126 -23.89 -3.41 25.48
C ALA A 126 -23.24 -2.06 25.83
N ALA A 127 -22.97 -1.81 27.12
CA ALA A 127 -22.28 -0.62 27.58
C ALA A 127 -20.88 -0.46 26.94
N LEU A 128 -20.07 -1.53 26.98
CA LEU A 128 -18.72 -1.54 26.40
C LEU A 128 -18.74 -1.44 24.86
N ALA A 129 -19.69 -2.10 24.21
CA ALA A 129 -19.85 -2.06 22.77
C ALA A 129 -20.27 -0.66 22.27
N LEU A 130 -21.21 -0.01 22.96
CA LEU A 130 -21.65 1.35 22.65
C LEU A 130 -20.57 2.39 22.96
N ALA A 131 -19.79 2.19 24.04
CA ALA A 131 -18.64 3.04 24.34
C ALA A 131 -17.60 3.03 23.21
N ARG A 132 -17.32 1.85 22.64
CA ARG A 132 -16.44 1.69 21.47
C ARG A 132 -16.97 2.44 20.24
N ARG A 133 -18.29 2.64 20.12
CA ARG A 133 -18.93 3.31 18.98
C ARG A 133 -19.02 4.83 19.13
N HIS A 134 -19.38 5.30 20.32
CA HIS A 134 -19.71 6.72 20.55
C HIS A 134 -18.63 7.50 21.30
N GLY A 135 -17.55 6.85 21.74
CA GLY A 135 -16.45 7.50 22.46
C GLY A 135 -16.80 7.91 23.89
N SER A 136 -17.95 7.46 24.41
CA SER A 136 -18.39 7.72 25.78
C SER A 136 -19.00 6.45 26.38
N PHE A 137 -18.62 6.14 27.62
CA PHE A 137 -19.23 5.05 28.36
C PHE A 137 -20.62 5.51 28.83
N LEU A 138 -21.65 4.77 28.43
CA LEU A 138 -22.98 4.93 29.03
C LEU A 138 -22.90 4.49 30.49
N ASP A 139 -23.43 5.32 31.39
CA ASP A 139 -23.65 4.90 32.77
C ASP A 139 -24.81 3.90 32.78
N VAL A 140 -24.49 2.64 33.06
CA VAL A 140 -25.45 1.52 33.03
C VAL A 140 -25.67 0.93 34.42
N THR A 141 -25.26 1.66 35.46
CA THR A 141 -25.30 1.22 36.86
C THR A 141 -26.70 1.29 37.50
N GLY A 142 -27.66 1.99 36.91
CA GLY A 142 -29.02 2.10 37.45
C GLY A 142 -29.82 0.81 37.32
N ALA A 143 -30.14 0.14 38.43
CA ALA A 143 -31.00 -1.04 38.47
C ALA A 143 -32.41 -0.79 37.91
N ASP A 144 -32.91 0.45 38.00
CA ASP A 144 -34.30 0.84 37.71
C ASP A 144 -34.65 1.05 36.22
N ARG A 145 -33.74 0.79 35.28
CA ARG A 145 -34.00 0.96 33.83
C ARG A 145 -34.07 -0.39 33.10
N PRO A 146 -35.00 -0.55 32.13
CA PRO A 146 -35.07 -1.75 31.31
C PRO A 146 -33.78 -1.94 30.52
N THR A 147 -33.27 -3.17 30.54
CA THR A 147 -32.10 -3.58 29.77
C THR A 147 -32.43 -3.70 28.29
N LEU A 148 -31.39 -3.75 27.46
CA LEU A 148 -31.55 -4.09 26.05
C LEU A 148 -32.25 -5.45 25.89
N ALA A 149 -31.98 -6.42 26.78
CA ALA A 149 -32.63 -7.72 26.75
C ALA A 149 -34.13 -7.62 27.08
N ASP A 150 -34.51 -6.80 28.06
CA ASP A 150 -35.92 -6.61 28.45
C ASP A 150 -36.74 -6.00 27.30
N GLU A 151 -36.16 -5.01 26.59
CA GLU A 151 -36.81 -4.41 25.42
C GLU A 151 -36.95 -5.39 24.25
N VAL A 152 -35.96 -6.28 24.03
CA VAL A 152 -36.04 -7.34 23.02
C VAL A 152 -37.11 -8.35 23.38
N LEU A 153 -37.21 -8.76 24.66
CA LEU A 153 -38.24 -9.68 25.13
C LEU A 153 -39.64 -9.08 24.93
N ALA A 154 -39.83 -7.80 25.24
CA ALA A 154 -41.11 -7.12 25.03
C ALA A 154 -41.50 -7.04 23.54
N GLN A 155 -40.54 -6.74 22.65
CA GLN A 155 -40.80 -6.76 21.20
C GLN A 155 -41.08 -8.17 20.67
N LEU A 156 -40.38 -9.19 21.18
CA LEU A 156 -40.61 -10.58 20.82
C LEU A 156 -42.01 -11.05 21.24
N GLU A 157 -42.43 -10.73 22.46
CA GLU A 157 -43.77 -11.01 22.98
C GLU A 157 -44.83 -10.30 22.12
N HIS A 158 -44.60 -9.04 21.75
CA HIS A 158 -45.52 -8.31 20.87
C HIS A 158 -45.63 -8.94 19.46
N ALA A 159 -44.53 -9.45 18.91
CA ALA A 159 -44.51 -10.03 17.57
C ALA A 159 -45.06 -11.48 17.51
N THR A 160 -44.84 -12.26 18.56
CA THR A 160 -45.20 -13.70 18.61
C THR A 160 -46.48 -13.97 19.39
N GLY A 161 -46.91 -13.06 20.26
CA GLY A 161 -48.05 -13.23 21.17
C GLY A 161 -47.74 -14.08 22.41
N VAL A 162 -46.48 -14.47 22.63
CA VAL A 162 -46.09 -15.41 23.69
C VAL A 162 -45.03 -14.78 24.60
N PRO A 163 -45.25 -14.72 25.93
CA PRO A 163 -44.27 -14.17 26.85
C PRO A 163 -43.03 -15.06 26.92
N GLY A 164 -41.86 -14.42 27.00
CA GLY A 164 -40.56 -15.09 27.01
C GLY A 164 -39.69 -14.70 28.19
N ARG A 165 -38.92 -15.65 28.74
CA ARG A 165 -37.91 -15.42 29.79
C ARG A 165 -36.50 -15.70 29.27
N LEU A 166 -35.58 -14.77 29.47
CA LEU A 166 -34.16 -14.96 29.17
C LEU A 166 -33.55 -16.05 30.08
N VAL A 167 -32.92 -17.06 29.48
CA VAL A 167 -32.31 -18.20 30.20
C VAL A 167 -30.84 -18.47 29.82
N GLY A 168 -30.29 -17.78 28.82
CA GLY A 168 -28.88 -17.90 28.44
C GLY A 168 -28.43 -16.91 27.37
N VAL A 169 -27.11 -16.71 27.24
CA VAL A 169 -26.47 -15.77 26.30
C VAL A 169 -25.17 -16.34 25.75
N VAL A 170 -24.88 -16.11 24.47
CA VAL A 170 -23.58 -16.40 23.83
C VAL A 170 -23.13 -15.28 22.91
N THR A 171 -21.82 -15.18 22.70
CA THR A 171 -21.22 -14.29 21.72
C THR A 171 -20.35 -15.04 20.73
N ALA A 172 -20.70 -14.97 19.45
CA ALA A 172 -19.89 -15.46 18.33
C ALA A 172 -20.28 -14.67 17.08
N GLY A 173 -19.51 -13.61 16.76
CA GLY A 173 -19.88 -12.64 15.71
C GLY A 173 -21.04 -11.72 16.10
N HIS A 174 -22.15 -12.31 16.56
CA HIS A 174 -23.35 -11.68 17.13
C HIS A 174 -23.55 -12.09 18.59
N THR A 175 -24.42 -11.37 19.31
CA THR A 175 -24.89 -11.79 20.65
C THR A 175 -26.18 -12.56 20.48
N VAL A 176 -26.24 -13.81 20.95
CA VAL A 176 -27.43 -14.66 20.83
C VAL A 176 -28.03 -14.89 22.21
N LEU A 177 -29.30 -14.54 22.38
CA LEU A 177 -30.09 -14.80 23.58
C LEU A 177 -30.87 -16.09 23.41
N ARG A 178 -30.93 -16.92 24.46
CA ARG A 178 -31.88 -18.03 24.57
C ARG A 178 -33.05 -17.58 25.40
N VAL A 179 -34.23 -17.52 24.78
CA VAL A 179 -35.48 -17.12 25.42
C VAL A 179 -36.38 -18.34 25.53
N ARG A 180 -36.87 -18.63 26.72
CA ARG A 180 -37.86 -19.69 26.96
C ARG A 180 -39.26 -19.11 26.92
N THR A 181 -40.10 -19.60 26.01
CA THR A 181 -41.52 -19.24 25.90
C THR A 181 -42.39 -20.45 26.28
N ALA A 182 -43.71 -20.29 26.26
CA ALA A 182 -44.65 -21.40 26.47
C ALA A 182 -44.60 -22.45 25.33
N ASP A 183 -44.25 -22.02 24.11
CA ASP A 183 -44.24 -22.84 22.90
C ASP A 183 -42.88 -23.48 22.61
N GLY A 184 -41.87 -23.18 23.42
CA GLY A 184 -40.51 -23.72 23.29
C GLY A 184 -39.43 -22.69 23.56
N ASP A 185 -38.17 -23.10 23.38
CA ASP A 185 -37.08 -22.13 23.42
C ASP A 185 -36.97 -21.41 22.06
N VAL A 186 -36.44 -20.19 22.06
CA VAL A 186 -36.24 -19.32 20.88
C VAL A 186 -34.81 -18.76 20.93
N ALA A 187 -34.13 -18.72 19.79
CA ALA A 187 -32.81 -18.11 19.65
C ALA A 187 -32.92 -16.70 19.06
N VAL A 188 -32.58 -15.67 19.83
CA VAL A 188 -32.64 -14.27 19.39
C VAL A 188 -31.24 -13.73 19.13
N ARG A 189 -30.89 -13.49 17.86
CA ARG A 189 -29.60 -12.94 17.44
C ARG A 189 -29.66 -11.41 17.43
N LEU A 190 -28.67 -10.77 18.06
CA LEU A 190 -28.55 -9.33 18.25
C LEU A 190 -27.18 -8.82 17.77
N SER A 191 -27.21 -7.77 16.97
CA SER A 191 -26.00 -7.10 16.45
C SER A 191 -25.43 -6.04 17.41
N ILE A 192 -25.12 -6.44 18.65
CA ILE A 192 -24.62 -5.51 19.69
C ILE A 192 -23.24 -4.94 19.35
N VAL A 193 -22.32 -5.79 18.88
CA VAL A 193 -20.91 -5.41 18.62
C VAL A 193 -20.71 -4.83 17.22
N HIS A 194 -21.57 -5.23 16.28
CA HIS A 194 -21.50 -4.85 14.87
C HIS A 194 -22.89 -4.40 14.39
N PRO A 195 -23.36 -3.19 14.77
CA PRO A 195 -24.72 -2.73 14.45
C PRO A 195 -25.00 -2.61 12.95
N ASP A 196 -23.96 -2.51 12.13
CA ASP A 196 -24.07 -2.47 10.66
C ASP A 196 -24.05 -3.88 10.04
N ARG A 197 -23.84 -4.95 10.82
CA ARG A 197 -23.96 -6.32 10.34
C ARG A 197 -25.40 -6.77 10.44
N ASP A 198 -25.89 -7.36 9.36
CA ASP A 198 -27.16 -8.07 9.32
C ASP A 198 -27.14 -9.17 10.39
N PRO A 199 -28.09 -9.19 11.35
CA PRO A 199 -28.19 -10.28 12.33
C PRO A 199 -28.61 -11.62 11.71
N ASP A 200 -29.04 -11.63 10.44
CA ASP A 200 -29.42 -12.82 9.66
C ASP A 200 -28.62 -12.93 8.34
N PRO A 201 -27.31 -13.23 8.40
CA PRO A 201 -26.46 -13.37 7.21
C PRO A 201 -26.90 -14.48 6.25
N SER A 202 -27.72 -15.44 6.71
CA SER A 202 -28.31 -16.50 5.89
C SER A 202 -29.16 -15.96 4.74
N ARG A 203 -29.75 -14.77 4.87
CA ARG A 203 -30.66 -14.19 3.85
C ARG A 203 -29.99 -13.99 2.49
N ALA A 204 -28.73 -13.55 2.49
CA ALA A 204 -27.98 -13.34 1.25
C ALA A 204 -27.73 -14.69 0.55
N VAL A 205 -27.40 -15.72 1.31
CA VAL A 205 -27.15 -17.06 0.77
C VAL A 205 -28.46 -17.67 0.26
N LEU A 206 -29.57 -17.52 1.00
CA LEU A 206 -30.89 -18.01 0.60
C LEU A 206 -31.45 -17.33 -0.66
N ALA A 207 -31.08 -16.08 -0.91
CA ALA A 207 -31.48 -15.37 -2.12
C ALA A 207 -30.88 -16.02 -3.39
N ASP A 208 -29.65 -16.51 -3.30
CA ASP A 208 -28.95 -17.17 -4.40
C ASP A 208 -29.21 -18.70 -4.42
N VAL A 209 -29.40 -19.30 -3.25
CA VAL A 209 -29.53 -20.75 -3.03
C VAL A 209 -30.80 -21.05 -2.20
N PRO A 210 -32.01 -20.93 -2.79
CA PRO A 210 -33.27 -21.15 -2.08
C PRO A 210 -33.45 -22.60 -1.59
N GLU A 211 -32.73 -23.56 -2.18
CA GLU A 211 -32.72 -24.97 -1.77
C GLU A 211 -32.23 -25.19 -0.34
N LEU A 212 -31.53 -24.22 0.26
CA LEU A 212 -31.12 -24.25 1.66
C LEU A 212 -32.28 -23.97 2.63
N ALA A 213 -33.39 -23.38 2.18
CA ALA A 213 -34.48 -22.96 3.06
C ALA A 213 -35.04 -24.07 3.97
N PRO A 214 -35.26 -25.32 3.49
CA PRO A 214 -35.74 -26.42 4.33
C PRO A 214 -34.72 -26.87 5.39
N LEU A 215 -33.44 -26.56 5.19
CA LEU A 215 -32.35 -26.91 6.10
C LEU A 215 -32.14 -25.85 7.18
N LEU A 216 -32.74 -24.66 7.08
CA LEU A 216 -32.54 -23.58 8.05
C LEU A 216 -33.70 -23.50 9.06
N PRO A 217 -33.43 -23.05 10.31
CA PRO A 217 -34.49 -22.76 11.27
C PRO A 217 -35.39 -21.64 10.75
N ALA A 218 -36.70 -21.73 11.01
CA ALA A 218 -37.63 -20.70 10.59
C ALA A 218 -37.41 -19.40 11.38
N THR A 219 -37.48 -18.27 10.67
CA THR A 219 -37.52 -16.94 11.29
C THR A 219 -38.90 -16.70 11.88
N LEU A 220 -38.95 -16.53 13.21
CA LEU A 220 -40.18 -16.32 13.97
C LEU A 220 -40.56 -14.84 14.04
N ALA A 221 -39.57 -13.97 14.27
CA ALA A 221 -39.76 -12.53 14.35
C ALA A 221 -38.45 -11.79 14.03
N SER A 222 -38.54 -10.51 13.71
CA SER A 222 -37.37 -9.63 13.62
C SER A 222 -37.77 -8.20 13.95
N GLY A 223 -36.82 -7.38 14.38
CA GLY A 223 -37.11 -6.02 14.80
C GLY A 223 -35.88 -5.17 14.97
N THR A 224 -36.05 -3.99 15.56
CA THR A 224 -34.96 -3.08 15.89
C THR A 224 -35.20 -2.47 17.27
N VAL A 225 -34.18 -2.56 18.13
CA VAL A 225 -34.19 -2.05 19.50
C VAL A 225 -33.04 -1.06 19.68
N ARG A 226 -33.33 0.18 20.07
CA ARG A 226 -32.30 1.25 20.19
C ARG A 226 -31.39 1.39 18.95
N GLY A 227 -31.94 1.17 17.76
CA GLY A 227 -31.19 1.20 16.49
C GLY A 227 -30.32 -0.03 16.22
N LEU A 228 -30.45 -1.11 17.01
CA LEU A 228 -29.79 -2.39 16.82
C LEU A 228 -30.79 -3.40 16.22
N PRO A 229 -30.53 -3.96 15.03
CA PRO A 229 -31.39 -4.98 14.45
C PRO A 229 -31.27 -6.31 15.21
N TRP A 230 -32.37 -7.06 15.26
CA TRP A 230 -32.42 -8.40 15.83
C TRP A 230 -33.33 -9.34 15.04
N VAL A 231 -33.03 -10.63 15.09
CA VAL A 231 -33.84 -11.70 14.49
C VAL A 231 -34.04 -12.83 15.50
N ALA A 232 -35.27 -13.32 15.65
CA ALA A 232 -35.61 -14.50 16.41
C ALA A 232 -35.87 -15.66 15.44
N VAL A 233 -35.18 -16.76 15.68
CA VAL A 233 -35.35 -18.00 14.94
C VAL A 233 -35.71 -19.13 15.89
N GLU A 234 -36.31 -20.20 15.35
CA GLU A 234 -36.59 -21.41 16.11
C GLU A 234 -35.34 -21.96 16.81
N TRP A 235 -35.54 -22.52 17.99
CA TRP A 235 -34.46 -23.16 18.71
C TRP A 235 -34.20 -24.56 18.17
N VAL A 236 -32.95 -24.82 17.78
CA VAL A 236 -32.44 -26.15 17.47
C VAL A 236 -31.77 -26.75 18.71
N PRO A 237 -32.37 -27.78 19.34
CA PRO A 237 -31.85 -28.38 20.55
C PRO A 237 -30.74 -29.39 20.24
N ARG A 238 -29.46 -29.01 20.40
CA ARG A 238 -28.34 -29.93 20.71
C ARG A 238 -27.01 -29.19 20.78
N ARG A 239 -26.36 -29.28 21.95
CA ARG A 239 -24.90 -29.21 22.07
C ARG A 239 -24.50 -30.09 23.24
N ARG A 240 -24.16 -31.36 22.99
CA ARG A 240 -23.59 -32.21 24.04
C ARG A 240 -22.12 -31.85 24.18
N SER A 241 -21.83 -31.04 25.19
CA SER A 241 -20.48 -30.68 25.63
C SER A 241 -19.73 -31.95 26.04
N THR A 242 -18.66 -32.29 25.33
CA THR A 242 -17.47 -32.91 25.94
C THR A 242 -16.27 -32.07 25.52
N GLY A 243 -15.55 -31.56 26.52
CA GLY A 243 -14.48 -30.58 26.34
C GLY A 243 -13.36 -31.12 25.47
N GLY A 244 -13.17 -30.50 24.30
CA GLY A 244 -12.08 -30.75 23.38
C GLY A 244 -12.39 -30.25 21.97
N TRP A 245 -11.38 -30.16 21.11
CA TRP A 245 -11.51 -30.01 19.66
C TRP A 245 -11.47 -31.36 18.90
N PRO A 246 -11.96 -32.52 19.42
CA PRO A 246 -12.22 -33.65 18.55
C PRO A 246 -13.64 -33.57 17.99
N TRP A 247 -13.81 -34.17 16.82
CA TRP A 247 -15.08 -34.45 16.16
C TRP A 247 -16.06 -35.19 17.10
N PRO A 248 -17.29 -34.69 17.35
CA PRO A 248 -18.33 -35.50 17.98
C PRO A 248 -18.92 -36.51 16.99
N THR A 249 -19.12 -37.73 17.48
CA THR A 249 -19.47 -38.97 16.79
C THR A 249 -20.93 -39.09 16.30
N ALA A 250 -21.65 -37.98 16.05
CA ALA A 250 -23.07 -38.01 15.72
C ALA A 250 -23.32 -37.91 14.20
N GLU A 251 -23.75 -39.01 13.59
CA GLU A 251 -24.06 -39.16 12.15
C GLU A 251 -24.97 -38.05 11.61
N SER A 252 -26.00 -37.65 12.37
CA SER A 252 -26.96 -36.61 11.95
C SER A 252 -26.35 -35.22 11.68
N GLN A 253 -25.23 -34.86 12.32
CA GLN A 253 -24.56 -33.58 12.05
C GLN A 253 -23.71 -33.63 10.78
N ALA A 254 -23.15 -34.81 10.46
CA ALA A 254 -22.43 -35.04 9.22
C ALA A 254 -23.40 -34.98 8.03
N ASP A 255 -24.57 -35.63 8.17
CA ASP A 255 -25.63 -35.60 7.15
C ASP A 255 -26.16 -34.17 6.92
N GLY A 256 -26.30 -33.37 7.99
CA GLY A 256 -26.68 -31.97 7.89
C GLY A 256 -25.63 -31.13 7.16
N ALA A 257 -24.35 -31.36 7.45
CA ALA A 257 -23.25 -30.69 6.74
C ALA A 257 -23.22 -31.09 5.26
N GLU A 258 -23.46 -32.36 4.94
CA GLU A 258 -23.58 -32.87 3.56
C GLU A 258 -24.70 -32.17 2.80
N ALA A 259 -25.89 -32.11 3.38
CA ALA A 259 -27.03 -31.45 2.76
C ALA A 259 -26.75 -29.96 2.47
N VAL A 260 -26.04 -29.26 3.37
CA VAL A 260 -25.64 -27.86 3.14
C VAL A 260 -24.61 -27.75 2.02
N VAL A 261 -23.58 -28.60 2.01
CA VAL A 261 -22.55 -28.60 0.95
C VAL A 261 -23.18 -28.85 -0.42
N ASP A 262 -24.09 -29.83 -0.51
CA ASP A 262 -24.73 -30.16 -1.77
C ASP A 262 -25.65 -29.03 -2.26
N ALA A 263 -26.39 -28.39 -1.36
CA ALA A 263 -27.19 -27.22 -1.71
C ALA A 263 -26.32 -26.05 -2.19
N LEU A 264 -25.21 -25.76 -1.50
CA LEU A 264 -24.26 -24.71 -1.87
C LEU A 264 -23.55 -25.00 -3.21
N ALA A 265 -23.27 -26.28 -3.49
CA ALA A 265 -22.65 -26.71 -4.73
C ALA A 265 -23.64 -26.89 -5.90
N ALA A 266 -24.95 -26.72 -5.69
CA ALA A 266 -25.96 -26.92 -6.72
C ALA A 266 -26.08 -25.73 -7.69
N ARG A 267 -25.77 -24.50 -7.24
CA ARG A 267 -25.95 -23.28 -8.03
C ARG A 267 -24.69 -22.44 -8.11
N PRO A 268 -24.12 -22.23 -9.32
CA PRO A 268 -23.04 -21.28 -9.50
C PRO A 268 -23.56 -19.84 -9.34
N THR A 269 -22.71 -18.99 -8.77
CA THR A 269 -22.95 -17.55 -8.54
C THR A 269 -22.20 -16.68 -9.56
N GLY A 270 -21.23 -17.25 -10.28
CA GLY A 270 -20.36 -16.54 -11.21
C GLY A 270 -19.19 -17.40 -11.67
N GLU A 271 -18.12 -16.73 -12.10
CA GLU A 271 -16.85 -17.34 -12.51
C GLU A 271 -15.67 -16.52 -12.01
N THR A 272 -14.53 -17.17 -11.77
CA THR A 272 -13.28 -16.49 -11.44
C THR A 272 -12.75 -15.67 -12.61
N GLY A 273 -12.09 -14.55 -12.33
CA GLY A 273 -11.51 -13.68 -13.35
C GLY A 273 -10.23 -12.98 -12.89
N PRO A 274 -9.66 -12.10 -13.73
CA PRO A 274 -8.40 -11.42 -13.42
C PRO A 274 -8.47 -10.64 -12.10
N GLY A 275 -7.57 -10.94 -11.17
CA GLY A 275 -7.52 -10.30 -9.84
C GLY A 275 -8.22 -11.09 -8.73
N TRP A 276 -9.03 -12.11 -9.07
CA TRP A 276 -9.69 -12.97 -8.10
C TRP A 276 -8.70 -13.59 -7.11
N ALA A 277 -7.54 -14.07 -7.59
CA ALA A 277 -6.58 -14.76 -6.73
C ALA A 277 -5.98 -13.84 -5.65
N ALA A 278 -5.78 -12.56 -6.00
CA ALA A 278 -5.30 -11.54 -5.07
C ALA A 278 -6.37 -11.20 -4.03
N ASP A 279 -7.60 -10.96 -4.46
CA ASP A 279 -8.73 -10.63 -3.60
C ASP A 279 -9.12 -11.79 -2.68
N TRP A 280 -9.04 -13.03 -3.18
CA TRP A 280 -9.24 -14.26 -2.41
C TRP A 280 -8.23 -14.36 -1.26
N CYS A 281 -6.94 -14.19 -1.56
CA CYS A 281 -5.87 -14.25 -0.57
C CYS A 281 -5.92 -13.09 0.43
N GLU A 282 -6.32 -11.89 0.00
CA GLU A 282 -6.35 -10.71 0.87
C GLU A 282 -7.26 -10.91 2.09
N ARG A 283 -8.31 -11.71 1.97
CA ARG A 283 -9.26 -11.96 3.06
C ARG A 283 -8.69 -12.81 4.22
N ALA A 284 -7.62 -13.58 4.00
CA ALA A 284 -6.95 -14.35 5.06
C ALA A 284 -6.07 -13.45 5.94
N HIS A 285 -6.69 -12.60 6.76
CA HIS A 285 -6.03 -11.54 7.55
C HIS A 285 -4.98 -12.05 8.54
N VAL A 286 -5.15 -13.27 9.07
CA VAL A 286 -4.16 -13.93 9.95
C VAL A 286 -2.87 -14.31 9.21
N VAL A 287 -2.89 -14.37 7.88
CA VAL A 287 -1.74 -14.74 7.04
C VAL A 287 -0.90 -13.49 6.72
N PRO A 288 0.43 -13.54 6.93
CA PRO A 288 1.32 -12.42 6.57
C PRO A 288 1.15 -11.99 5.12
N LEU A 289 1.18 -10.68 4.86
CA LEU A 289 0.93 -10.09 3.54
C LEU A 289 1.82 -10.71 2.43
N GLU A 290 3.08 -11.01 2.76
CA GLU A 290 4.04 -11.63 1.84
C GLU A 290 3.63 -13.05 1.42
N VAL A 291 3.06 -13.82 2.35
CA VAL A 291 2.58 -15.17 2.09
C VAL A 291 1.31 -15.12 1.26
N ARG A 292 0.39 -14.19 1.54
CA ARG A 292 -0.82 -13.96 0.73
C ARG A 292 -0.49 -13.64 -0.72
N ALA A 293 0.52 -12.80 -0.97
CA ALA A 293 0.96 -12.47 -2.33
C ALA A 293 1.52 -13.70 -3.07
N ALA A 294 2.31 -14.54 -2.40
CA ALA A 294 2.84 -15.77 -2.98
C ALA A 294 1.73 -16.79 -3.28
N TRP A 295 0.74 -16.89 -2.39
CA TRP A 295 -0.42 -17.76 -2.61
C TRP A 295 -1.26 -17.29 -3.80
N ALA A 296 -1.46 -15.98 -3.96
CA ALA A 296 -2.18 -15.42 -5.11
C ALA A 296 -1.53 -15.81 -6.45
N GLU A 297 -0.20 -15.89 -6.53
CA GLU A 297 0.50 -16.35 -7.74
C GLU A 297 0.21 -17.84 -8.04
N GLN A 298 0.14 -18.69 -7.01
CA GLN A 298 -0.21 -20.10 -7.18
C GLN A 298 -1.67 -20.28 -7.57
N LEU A 299 -2.55 -19.40 -7.08
CA LEU A 299 -3.99 -19.39 -7.37
C LEU A 299 -4.33 -18.79 -8.74
N ALA A 300 -3.42 -18.05 -9.38
CA ALA A 300 -3.63 -17.40 -10.67
C ALA A 300 -4.03 -18.39 -11.80
N VAL A 301 -3.65 -19.66 -11.67
CA VAL A 301 -4.04 -20.74 -12.58
C VAL A 301 -5.56 -20.93 -12.67
N LEU A 302 -6.28 -20.54 -11.60
CA LEU A 302 -7.74 -20.58 -11.51
C LEU A 302 -8.41 -19.33 -12.07
N GLU A 303 -7.70 -18.27 -12.48
CA GLU A 303 -8.30 -17.05 -13.06
C GLU A 303 -8.78 -17.24 -14.53
N ARG A 304 -8.85 -18.49 -15.00
CA ARG A 304 -9.23 -18.87 -16.37
C ARG A 304 -10.74 -19.12 -16.55
N GLY A 305 -11.61 -18.49 -15.74
CA GLY A 305 -13.06 -18.65 -15.84
C GLY A 305 -13.58 -19.93 -15.18
N VAL A 306 -13.14 -20.21 -13.95
CA VAL A 306 -13.61 -21.37 -13.17
C VAL A 306 -14.95 -21.01 -12.51
N PRO A 307 -16.00 -21.84 -12.62
CA PRO A 307 -17.28 -21.58 -11.94
C PRO A 307 -17.12 -21.37 -10.43
N THR A 308 -17.76 -20.33 -9.90
CA THR A 308 -17.81 -20.03 -8.47
C THR A 308 -19.18 -20.27 -7.88
N ALA A 309 -19.26 -20.51 -6.58
CA ALA A 309 -20.49 -20.58 -5.80
C ALA A 309 -20.27 -20.15 -4.36
N TRP A 310 -21.37 -20.10 -3.61
CA TRP A 310 -21.30 -19.99 -2.16
C TRP A 310 -20.52 -21.16 -1.56
N CYS A 311 -19.56 -20.85 -0.70
CA CYS A 311 -18.77 -21.82 0.05
C CYS A 311 -18.57 -21.29 1.47
N HIS A 312 -18.80 -22.14 2.46
CA HIS A 312 -18.74 -21.74 3.86
C HIS A 312 -17.33 -21.94 4.44
N GLY A 313 -16.69 -23.06 4.12
CA GLY A 313 -15.31 -23.36 4.51
C GLY A 313 -15.06 -23.62 5.99
N ASP A 314 -16.12 -23.87 6.77
CA ASP A 314 -16.04 -24.19 8.20
C ASP A 314 -17.23 -25.08 8.64
N LEU A 315 -17.55 -26.10 7.83
CA LEU A 315 -18.71 -27.00 8.02
C LEU A 315 -18.33 -28.29 8.77
N TRP A 316 -17.63 -28.18 9.89
CA TRP A 316 -17.36 -29.32 10.76
C TRP A 316 -18.52 -29.54 11.75
N SER A 317 -18.66 -30.76 12.29
CA SER A 317 -19.83 -31.17 13.09
C SER A 317 -20.05 -30.38 14.37
N GLY A 318 -19.06 -29.66 14.89
CA GLY A 318 -19.26 -28.76 16.04
C GLY A 318 -19.71 -27.34 15.66
N ASN A 319 -19.65 -26.97 14.38
CA ASN A 319 -20.23 -25.72 13.86
C ASN A 319 -21.61 -25.94 13.21
N VAL A 320 -21.92 -27.18 12.83
CA VAL A 320 -23.21 -27.61 12.24
C VAL A 320 -24.06 -28.28 13.32
N LEU A 321 -25.12 -27.62 13.78
CA LEU A 321 -26.05 -28.20 14.76
C LEU A 321 -27.32 -28.69 14.07
N ALA A 322 -27.58 -30.00 14.15
CA ALA A 322 -28.78 -30.62 13.60
C ALA A 322 -29.74 -31.07 14.71
N ASP A 323 -31.02 -30.69 14.61
CA ASP A 323 -32.10 -31.44 15.27
C ASP A 323 -32.40 -32.70 14.45
N GLY A 324 -32.98 -33.74 15.06
CA GLY A 324 -33.28 -35.02 14.40
C GLY A 324 -33.97 -34.88 13.02
N ASP A 325 -34.67 -33.76 12.77
CA ASP A 325 -35.32 -33.38 11.52
C ASP A 325 -34.49 -32.45 10.60
N ARG A 326 -33.19 -32.74 10.40
CA ARG A 326 -32.30 -32.12 9.37
C ARG A 326 -32.10 -30.59 9.40
N ARG A 327 -32.73 -29.85 10.31
CA ARG A 327 -32.51 -28.39 10.44
C ARG A 327 -31.13 -28.11 11.00
N VAL A 328 -30.32 -27.41 10.23
CA VAL A 328 -28.93 -27.06 10.47
C VAL A 328 -28.82 -25.61 10.92
N VAL A 329 -28.18 -25.39 12.07
CA VAL A 329 -27.68 -24.06 12.45
C VAL A 329 -26.20 -24.00 12.18
N ILE A 330 -25.78 -22.99 11.41
CA ILE A 330 -24.38 -22.61 11.17
C ILE A 330 -24.20 -21.08 11.19
N ASP A 331 -22.95 -20.65 11.26
CA ASP A 331 -22.54 -19.25 11.21
C ASP A 331 -22.25 -18.79 9.77
N TRP A 332 -23.26 -18.22 9.13
CA TRP A 332 -23.20 -17.76 7.74
C TRP A 332 -22.29 -16.53 7.49
N ASP A 333 -21.74 -15.88 8.53
CA ASP A 333 -20.82 -14.74 8.37
C ASP A 333 -19.55 -15.09 7.58
N ASN A 334 -19.21 -16.38 7.55
CA ASN A 334 -18.01 -16.89 6.91
C ASN A 334 -18.26 -17.44 5.50
N ALA A 335 -19.49 -17.37 4.99
CA ALA A 335 -19.83 -17.83 3.65
C ALA A 335 -19.28 -16.87 2.57
N SER A 336 -18.85 -17.41 1.45
CA SER A 336 -18.26 -16.67 0.32
C SER A 336 -18.93 -17.04 -0.98
N ALA A 337 -19.58 -16.10 -1.66
CA ALA A 337 -20.21 -16.33 -2.96
C ALA A 337 -19.22 -16.58 -4.11
N ASP A 338 -17.93 -16.30 -3.93
CA ASP A 338 -16.93 -16.24 -4.99
C ASP A 338 -15.85 -17.33 -4.88
N ALA A 339 -16.14 -18.43 -4.16
CA ALA A 339 -15.25 -19.57 -4.06
C ALA A 339 -15.42 -20.49 -5.28
N PRO A 340 -14.39 -21.22 -5.73
CA PRO A 340 -14.56 -22.30 -6.69
C PRO A 340 -15.72 -23.21 -6.27
N LEU A 341 -16.65 -23.46 -7.20
CA LEU A 341 -17.85 -24.24 -6.96
C LEU A 341 -17.47 -25.62 -6.38
N GLY A 342 -18.10 -26.03 -5.27
CA GLY A 342 -17.82 -27.32 -4.63
C GLY A 342 -16.54 -27.38 -3.78
N LEU A 343 -15.87 -26.26 -3.49
CA LEU A 343 -14.64 -26.24 -2.67
C LEU A 343 -14.82 -26.85 -1.27
N ASP A 344 -16.02 -26.75 -0.67
CA ASP A 344 -16.33 -27.40 0.62
C ASP A 344 -16.21 -28.94 0.57
N ARG A 345 -16.42 -29.55 -0.60
CA ARG A 345 -16.24 -31.00 -0.80
C ARG A 345 -14.78 -31.42 -0.61
N VAL A 346 -13.83 -30.51 -0.88
CA VAL A 346 -12.39 -30.70 -0.64
C VAL A 346 -12.01 -30.44 0.81
N LEU A 347 -12.60 -29.41 1.43
CA LEU A 347 -12.29 -29.03 2.82
C LEU A 347 -12.75 -30.04 3.85
N ARG A 348 -13.93 -30.63 3.64
CA ARG A 348 -14.60 -31.46 4.63
C ARG A 348 -13.81 -32.73 5.01
N PRO A 349 -13.31 -33.57 4.08
CA PRO A 349 -12.51 -34.73 4.45
C PRO A 349 -11.28 -34.36 5.27
N ALA A 350 -10.60 -33.26 4.91
CA ALA A 350 -9.44 -32.77 5.65
C ALA A 350 -9.78 -32.30 7.07
N LEU A 351 -10.93 -31.62 7.25
CA LEU A 351 -11.44 -31.24 8.57
C LEU A 351 -11.81 -32.45 9.43
N ARG A 352 -12.36 -33.51 8.83
CA ARG A 352 -12.70 -34.77 9.51
C ARG A 352 -11.45 -35.49 10.02
N GLU A 353 -10.43 -35.62 9.17
CA GLU A 353 -9.15 -36.27 9.50
C GLU A 353 -8.31 -35.47 10.51
N ALA A 354 -8.31 -34.14 10.40
CA ALA A 354 -7.57 -33.27 11.32
C ALA A 354 -8.19 -33.15 12.72
N GLY A 355 -9.37 -33.74 12.95
CA GLY A 355 -10.02 -33.82 14.26
C GLY A 355 -9.30 -34.74 15.26
N GLU A 356 -8.27 -35.47 14.84
CA GLU A 356 -7.41 -36.31 15.68
C GLU A 356 -6.24 -35.50 16.28
N PRO A 357 -5.83 -35.75 17.54
CA PRO A 357 -4.73 -35.03 18.17
C PRO A 357 -3.43 -35.10 17.34
N GLY A 358 -2.88 -33.94 16.97
CA GLY A 358 -1.59 -33.83 16.27
C GLY A 358 -1.66 -33.75 14.75
N ARG A 359 -2.84 -33.83 14.13
CA ARG A 359 -3.02 -33.68 12.67
C ARG A 359 -3.40 -32.25 12.30
N ASN A 360 -2.81 -31.72 11.23
CA ASN A 360 -3.01 -30.33 10.78
C ASN A 360 -3.86 -30.29 9.50
N VAL A 361 -4.95 -29.51 9.50
CA VAL A 361 -5.91 -29.39 8.37
C VAL A 361 -5.22 -29.09 7.05
N THR A 362 -4.21 -28.20 7.05
CA THR A 362 -3.46 -27.87 5.83
C THR A 362 -2.68 -29.06 5.31
N THR A 363 -2.14 -29.91 6.19
CA THR A 363 -1.42 -31.13 5.79
C THR A 363 -2.37 -32.13 5.13
N GLU A 364 -3.55 -32.36 5.73
CA GLU A 364 -4.56 -33.25 5.17
C GLU A 364 -5.12 -32.72 3.83
N LEU A 365 -5.30 -31.40 3.71
CA LEU A 365 -5.69 -30.76 2.45
C LEU A 365 -4.66 -31.00 1.34
N PHE A 366 -3.36 -30.86 1.63
CA PHE A 366 -2.32 -31.11 0.62
C PHE A 366 -2.13 -32.59 0.28
N ARG A 367 -2.54 -33.51 1.17
CA ARG A 367 -2.57 -34.96 0.87
C ARG A 367 -3.52 -35.29 -0.29
N LEU A 368 -4.64 -34.58 -0.41
CA LEU A 368 -5.64 -34.75 -1.48
C LEU A 368 -5.11 -34.39 -2.88
N VAL A 369 -3.99 -33.65 -2.95
CA VAL A 369 -3.34 -33.35 -4.23
C VAL A 369 -2.80 -34.62 -4.87
N ASP A 370 -2.21 -35.52 -4.08
CA ASP A 370 -1.51 -36.71 -4.59
C ASP A 370 -2.34 -37.98 -4.44
N GLU A 371 -3.15 -38.10 -3.38
CA GLU A 371 -4.07 -39.20 -3.15
C GLU A 371 -5.46 -38.88 -3.72
N VAL A 372 -5.59 -38.94 -5.05
CA VAL A 372 -6.81 -38.57 -5.79
C VAL A 372 -8.05 -39.38 -5.42
N ASP A 373 -7.87 -40.65 -5.07
CA ASP A 373 -8.99 -41.56 -4.78
C ASP A 373 -9.72 -41.21 -3.48
N LEU A 374 -9.12 -40.39 -2.60
CA LEU A 374 -9.73 -39.98 -1.33
C LEU A 374 -10.98 -39.12 -1.50
N LEU A 375 -11.14 -38.45 -2.64
CA LEU A 375 -12.31 -37.62 -2.94
C LEU A 375 -13.37 -38.35 -3.78
N GLY A 376 -13.12 -39.58 -4.21
CA GLY A 376 -14.05 -40.37 -5.03
C GLY A 376 -14.53 -39.60 -6.28
N ASP A 377 -15.84 -39.65 -6.54
CA ASP A 377 -16.49 -38.95 -7.66
C ASP A 377 -16.82 -37.47 -7.36
N ALA A 378 -16.18 -36.84 -6.36
CA ALA A 378 -16.47 -35.45 -6.05
C ALA A 378 -16.11 -34.51 -7.22
N GLU A 379 -17.09 -33.72 -7.63
CA GLU A 379 -16.90 -32.66 -8.61
C GLU A 379 -16.56 -31.33 -7.95
N VAL A 380 -15.50 -30.68 -8.46
CA VAL A 380 -15.08 -29.33 -8.09
C VAL A 380 -15.04 -28.48 -9.35
N ALA A 381 -15.76 -27.36 -9.31
CA ALA A 381 -15.98 -26.44 -10.41
C ALA A 381 -16.46 -27.10 -11.71
N GLY A 382 -17.41 -28.03 -11.56
CA GLY A 382 -18.07 -28.73 -12.67
C GLY A 382 -17.19 -29.80 -13.36
N ARG A 383 -16.11 -30.24 -12.71
CA ARG A 383 -15.23 -31.31 -13.20
C ARG A 383 -14.93 -32.31 -12.08
N PRO A 384 -14.82 -33.62 -12.39
CA PRO A 384 -14.34 -34.61 -11.43
C PRO A 384 -12.96 -34.23 -10.89
N TRP A 385 -12.68 -34.47 -9.60
CA TRP A 385 -11.39 -34.17 -8.97
C TRP A 385 -10.19 -34.76 -9.74
N THR A 386 -10.35 -35.98 -10.26
CA THR A 386 -9.36 -36.70 -11.08
C THR A 386 -9.08 -36.06 -12.44
N GLY A 387 -10.02 -35.25 -12.95
CA GLY A 387 -9.90 -34.54 -14.22
C GLY A 387 -9.03 -33.27 -14.18
N TRP A 388 -8.66 -32.80 -12.98
CA TRP A 388 -7.78 -31.65 -12.79
C TRP A 388 -6.30 -32.05 -12.84
N ASP A 389 -5.48 -31.23 -13.49
CA ASP A 389 -4.04 -31.45 -13.45
C ASP A 389 -3.48 -31.24 -12.01
N ARG A 390 -2.26 -31.72 -11.75
CA ARG A 390 -1.67 -31.66 -10.40
C ARG A 390 -1.49 -30.21 -9.92
N ALA A 391 -1.26 -29.25 -10.82
CA ALA A 391 -1.06 -27.84 -10.47
C ALA A 391 -2.39 -27.14 -10.13
N GLU A 392 -3.45 -27.45 -10.87
CA GLU A 392 -4.80 -26.97 -10.64
C GLU A 392 -5.38 -27.55 -9.34
N ARG A 393 -5.17 -28.85 -9.06
CA ARG A 393 -5.52 -29.47 -7.76
C ARG A 393 -4.83 -28.77 -6.60
N ARG A 394 -3.54 -28.43 -6.72
CA ARG A 394 -2.81 -27.65 -5.71
C ARG A 394 -3.41 -26.27 -5.50
N ALA A 395 -3.80 -25.59 -6.56
CA ALA A 395 -4.40 -24.27 -6.45
C ALA A 395 -5.78 -24.34 -5.78
N LEU A 396 -6.60 -25.34 -6.09
CA LEU A 396 -7.88 -25.58 -5.42
C LEU A 396 -7.67 -25.91 -3.93
N VAL A 397 -6.72 -26.77 -3.60
CA VAL A 397 -6.34 -27.05 -2.21
C VAL A 397 -5.85 -25.79 -1.49
N LEU A 398 -5.06 -24.95 -2.14
CA LEU A 398 -4.60 -23.70 -1.56
C LEU A 398 -5.75 -22.71 -1.36
N ALA A 399 -6.73 -22.66 -2.29
CA ALA A 399 -7.94 -21.87 -2.14
C ALA A 399 -8.71 -22.29 -0.88
N ALA A 400 -8.79 -23.60 -0.63
CA ALA A 400 -9.37 -24.19 0.57
C ALA A 400 -8.59 -23.80 1.84
N VAL A 401 -7.25 -23.86 1.82
CA VAL A 401 -6.40 -23.42 2.95
C VAL A 401 -6.63 -21.93 3.26
N VAL A 402 -6.70 -21.08 2.24
CA VAL A 402 -6.98 -19.65 2.39
C VAL A 402 -8.33 -19.43 3.06
N LEU A 403 -9.36 -20.16 2.61
CA LEU A 403 -10.71 -20.07 3.17
C LEU A 403 -10.73 -20.52 4.64
N TYR A 404 -10.09 -21.64 4.94
CA TYR A 404 -9.96 -22.15 6.31
C TYR A 404 -9.30 -21.11 7.23
N LEU A 405 -8.13 -20.57 6.84
CA LEU A 405 -7.41 -19.59 7.66
C LEU A 405 -8.11 -18.24 7.74
N ARG A 406 -8.81 -17.82 6.68
CA ARG A 406 -9.67 -16.62 6.69
C ARG A 406 -10.71 -16.68 7.79
N ASN A 407 -11.30 -17.86 7.98
CA ASN A 407 -12.34 -18.07 8.97
C ASN A 407 -11.80 -18.13 10.41
N ARG A 408 -10.47 -18.11 10.64
CA ARG A 408 -9.85 -18.09 11.97
C ARG A 408 -9.53 -16.65 12.39
N SER A 409 -9.71 -16.32 13.67
CA SER A 409 -9.27 -15.02 14.22
C SER A 409 -7.85 -15.11 14.81
N GLU A 410 -7.19 -13.97 15.00
CA GLU A 410 -5.87 -13.89 15.67
C GLU A 410 -5.86 -14.49 17.08
N HIS A 411 -7.01 -14.55 17.74
CA HIS A 411 -7.16 -15.10 19.09
C HIS A 411 -7.50 -16.59 19.06
N ASP A 412 -8.18 -17.06 18.00
CA ASP A 412 -8.54 -18.47 17.82
C ASP A 412 -7.36 -19.33 17.35
N LEU A 413 -6.37 -18.72 16.68
CA LEU A 413 -5.22 -19.42 16.09
C LEU A 413 -3.90 -18.89 16.70
N PRO A 414 -3.34 -19.58 17.70
CA PRO A 414 -2.08 -19.22 18.31
C PRO A 414 -0.94 -19.10 17.27
N PRO A 415 0.08 -18.24 17.51
CA PRO A 415 1.18 -18.06 16.57
C PRO A 415 1.90 -19.36 16.17
N HIS A 416 1.99 -20.33 17.08
CA HIS A 416 2.61 -21.63 16.82
C HIS A 416 1.77 -22.52 15.90
N GLU A 417 0.43 -22.52 16.04
CA GLU A 417 -0.47 -23.24 15.14
C GLU A 417 -0.50 -22.62 13.75
N LEU A 418 -0.55 -21.28 13.68
CA LEU A 418 -0.42 -20.56 12.41
C LEU A 418 0.90 -20.92 11.72
N ALA A 419 2.02 -20.94 12.45
CA ALA A 419 3.31 -21.34 11.90
C ALA A 419 3.30 -22.79 11.36
N ALA A 420 2.58 -23.71 12.01
CA ALA A 420 2.40 -25.07 11.53
C ALA A 420 1.62 -25.12 10.21
N HIS A 421 0.51 -24.38 10.07
CA HIS A 421 -0.24 -24.27 8.82
C HIS A 421 0.58 -23.67 7.69
N LEU A 422 1.35 -22.62 7.97
CA LEU A 422 2.23 -21.99 6.98
C LEU A 422 3.35 -22.94 6.53
N SER A 423 3.90 -23.74 7.45
CA SER A 423 4.92 -24.75 7.12
C SER A 423 4.35 -25.92 6.32
N ALA A 424 3.14 -26.38 6.65
CA ALA A 424 2.44 -27.41 5.90
C ALA A 424 2.13 -26.95 4.47
N ALA A 425 1.60 -25.74 4.29
CA ALA A 425 1.34 -25.17 2.97
C ALA A 425 2.62 -25.02 2.13
N ARG A 426 3.72 -24.62 2.77
CA ARG A 426 5.03 -24.56 2.13
C ARG A 426 5.50 -25.93 1.63
N THR A 427 5.24 -26.99 2.40
CA THR A 427 5.67 -28.35 2.06
C THR A 427 4.85 -28.91 0.90
N GLY A 428 3.53 -28.74 0.94
CA GLY A 428 2.62 -29.29 -0.08
C GLY A 428 2.66 -28.61 -1.45
N LEU A 429 3.18 -27.38 -1.55
CA LEU A 429 3.33 -26.69 -2.84
C LEU A 429 4.54 -27.19 -3.67
N GLU A 430 5.35 -28.14 -3.16
CA GLU A 430 6.53 -28.80 -3.78
C GLU A 430 7.57 -27.89 -4.47
N THR A 431 7.40 -26.60 -4.31
CA THR A 431 8.42 -25.59 -4.46
C THR A 431 8.69 -25.13 -3.04
N PRO A 432 9.93 -24.82 -2.66
CA PRO A 432 10.12 -24.04 -1.47
C PRO A 432 9.25 -22.79 -1.69
N VAL A 433 8.16 -22.65 -0.92
CA VAL A 433 7.82 -21.33 -0.41
C VAL A 433 9.00 -21.01 0.50
N ALA A 434 10.13 -20.64 -0.12
CA ALA A 434 11.04 -19.74 0.51
C ALA A 434 10.12 -18.67 1.06
N VAL A 435 10.17 -18.38 2.37
CA VAL A 435 9.89 -17.02 2.79
C VAL A 435 10.82 -16.21 1.89
N PRO A 436 10.32 -15.55 0.82
CA PRO A 436 11.20 -15.05 -0.18
C PRO A 436 11.85 -13.86 0.50
N THR A 437 13.10 -14.02 0.90
CA THR A 437 13.94 -12.86 1.15
C THR A 437 14.29 -12.16 -0.16
N THR A 438 13.84 -12.64 -1.34
CA THR A 438 14.27 -12.11 -2.65
C THR A 438 13.28 -12.26 -3.84
N GLY A 439 12.02 -12.66 -3.66
CA GLY A 439 11.10 -12.98 -4.80
C GLY A 439 10.12 -11.88 -5.23
N THR A 440 9.42 -11.24 -4.29
CA THR A 440 8.44 -10.16 -4.55
C THR A 440 9.10 -8.87 -5.02
N GLU A 441 10.37 -8.67 -4.68
CA GLU A 441 11.20 -7.60 -5.24
C GLU A 441 11.32 -7.74 -6.75
N GLY A 442 11.39 -8.96 -7.31
CA GLY A 442 11.53 -9.19 -8.75
C GLY A 442 10.31 -8.74 -9.56
N LEU A 443 9.09 -9.13 -9.19
CA LEU A 443 7.86 -8.74 -9.92
C LEU A 443 7.50 -7.26 -9.72
N ALA A 444 7.68 -6.73 -8.52
CA ALA A 444 7.53 -5.29 -8.26
C ALA A 444 8.62 -4.50 -8.99
N ALA A 445 9.88 -4.96 -9.00
CA ALA A 445 10.96 -4.36 -9.78
C ALA A 445 10.72 -4.51 -11.29
N ALA A 446 10.07 -5.57 -11.76
CA ALA A 446 9.70 -5.77 -13.17
C ALA A 446 8.63 -4.78 -13.61
N ARG A 447 7.56 -4.63 -12.82
CA ARG A 447 6.53 -3.61 -13.05
C ARG A 447 7.11 -2.20 -12.93
N THR A 448 8.05 -2.00 -12.01
CA THR A 448 8.79 -0.73 -11.85
C THR A 448 9.72 -0.48 -13.02
N ALA A 449 10.41 -1.49 -13.56
CA ALA A 449 11.30 -1.37 -14.71
C ALA A 449 10.53 -1.12 -16.01
N ARG A 450 9.42 -1.83 -16.23
CA ARG A 450 8.50 -1.57 -17.36
C ARG A 450 7.84 -0.20 -17.22
N GLY A 451 7.47 0.18 -16.00
CA GLY A 451 6.97 1.51 -15.65
C GLY A 451 7.97 2.62 -15.92
N ALA A 452 9.24 2.41 -15.53
CA ALA A 452 10.36 3.28 -15.81
C ALA A 452 10.56 3.40 -17.32
N LEU A 453 10.59 2.29 -18.06
CA LEU A 453 10.73 2.30 -19.53
C LEU A 453 9.59 3.10 -20.18
N TRP A 454 8.34 2.89 -19.76
CA TRP A 454 7.21 3.66 -20.25
C TRP A 454 7.31 5.15 -19.88
N LEU A 455 7.76 5.47 -18.66
CA LEU A 455 8.01 6.85 -18.23
C LEU A 455 9.15 7.51 -19.03
N ALA A 456 10.20 6.76 -19.40
CA ALA A 456 11.24 7.22 -20.32
C ALA A 456 10.66 7.52 -21.69
N THR A 457 9.90 6.58 -22.25
CA THR A 457 9.23 6.75 -23.54
C THR A 457 8.33 7.97 -23.53
N ASN A 458 7.53 8.17 -22.47
CA ASN A 458 6.72 9.37 -22.29
C ASN A 458 7.58 10.64 -22.24
N GLY A 459 8.67 10.63 -21.47
CA GLY A 459 9.60 11.76 -21.40
C GLY A 459 10.19 12.11 -22.75
N ILE A 460 10.59 11.12 -23.55
CA ILE A 460 11.10 11.29 -24.91
C ILE A 460 10.01 11.85 -25.83
N VAL A 461 8.80 11.30 -25.78
CA VAL A 461 7.69 11.76 -26.62
C VAL A 461 7.32 13.21 -26.28
N VAL A 462 7.13 13.54 -25.00
CA VAL A 462 6.80 14.90 -24.56
C VAL A 462 7.93 15.87 -24.90
N LYS A 463 9.20 15.50 -24.70
CA LYS A 463 10.34 16.35 -25.05
C LYS A 463 10.47 16.55 -26.56
N THR A 464 10.24 15.51 -27.34
CA THR A 464 10.22 15.59 -28.80
C THR A 464 9.10 16.52 -29.26
N SER A 465 7.88 16.37 -28.73
CA SER A 465 6.76 17.28 -29.02
C SER A 465 7.07 18.74 -28.70
N GLN A 466 7.64 19.01 -27.52
CA GLN A 466 8.09 20.35 -27.12
C GLN A 466 9.15 20.91 -28.08
N THR A 467 10.09 20.06 -28.51
CA THR A 467 11.17 20.46 -29.43
C THR A 467 10.62 20.76 -30.82
N VAL A 468 9.71 19.94 -31.35
CA VAL A 468 9.06 20.17 -32.65
C VAL A 468 8.27 21.48 -32.64
N VAL A 469 7.53 21.76 -31.57
CA VAL A 469 6.82 23.04 -31.41
C VAL A 469 7.80 24.20 -31.38
N LEU A 470 8.90 24.08 -30.64
CA LEU A 470 9.94 25.12 -30.58
C LEU A 470 10.60 25.36 -31.94
N LEU A 471 10.89 24.31 -32.71
CA LEU A 471 11.47 24.41 -34.05
C LEU A 471 10.48 25.03 -35.05
N ALA A 472 9.20 24.62 -34.99
CA ALA A 472 8.15 25.22 -35.81
C ALA A 472 7.98 26.71 -35.48
N LEU A 473 8.00 27.07 -34.20
CA LEU A 473 7.97 28.46 -33.75
C LEU A 473 9.21 29.22 -34.24
N ALA A 474 10.40 28.63 -34.14
CA ALA A 474 11.64 29.28 -34.58
C ALA A 474 11.73 29.46 -36.11
N ALA A 475 11.06 28.59 -36.88
CA ALA A 475 11.00 28.71 -38.33
C ALA A 475 9.94 29.71 -38.81
N LEU A 476 8.85 29.90 -38.05
CA LEU A 476 7.68 30.67 -38.47
C LEU A 476 7.56 32.04 -37.76
N LEU A 477 8.25 32.27 -36.65
CA LEU A 477 8.20 33.52 -35.89
C LEU A 477 9.57 34.20 -35.83
N ALA A 478 9.54 35.53 -35.69
CA ALA A 478 10.72 36.36 -35.47
C ALA A 478 11.43 36.03 -34.13
N PRO A 479 12.76 36.26 -34.01
CA PRO A 479 13.56 35.89 -32.84
C PRO A 479 13.02 36.41 -31.49
N GLU A 480 12.36 37.55 -31.48
CA GLU A 480 11.78 38.19 -30.30
C GLU A 480 10.68 37.32 -29.66
N ALA A 481 9.96 36.55 -30.48
CA ALA A 481 8.94 35.62 -30.04
C ALA A 481 9.52 34.44 -29.22
N LEU A 482 10.74 34.01 -29.53
CA LEU A 482 11.39 32.89 -28.84
C LEU A 482 11.83 33.26 -27.42
N GLY A 483 12.24 34.51 -27.21
CA GLY A 483 12.58 35.03 -25.88
C GLY A 483 11.39 35.02 -24.92
N LEU A 484 10.21 35.42 -25.42
CA LEU A 484 8.93 35.37 -24.69
C LEU A 484 8.54 33.94 -24.31
N VAL A 485 8.75 32.98 -25.20
CA VAL A 485 8.48 31.56 -24.97
C VAL A 485 9.41 30.98 -23.91
N ALA A 486 10.70 31.27 -23.97
CA ALA A 486 11.68 30.83 -22.97
C ALA A 486 11.33 31.38 -21.57
N LEU A 487 10.96 32.66 -21.51
CA LEU A 487 10.51 33.30 -20.28
C LEU A 487 9.25 32.65 -19.71
N GLY A 488 8.22 32.48 -20.55
CA GLY A 488 6.97 31.84 -20.15
C GLY A 488 7.19 30.42 -19.64
N THR A 489 8.09 29.66 -20.28
CA THR A 489 8.46 28.31 -19.87
C THR A 489 9.16 28.30 -18.52
N LEU A 490 10.04 29.27 -18.24
CA LEU A 490 10.69 29.41 -16.94
C LEU A 490 9.67 29.66 -15.83
N VAL A 491 8.75 30.61 -16.05
CA VAL A 491 7.67 30.93 -15.10
C VAL A 491 6.78 29.71 -14.88
N ALA A 492 6.39 29.00 -15.94
CA ALA A 492 5.58 27.79 -15.85
C ALA A 492 6.29 26.67 -15.07
N ASN A 493 7.58 26.42 -15.34
CA ASN A 493 8.37 25.40 -14.64
C ASN A 493 8.50 25.72 -13.14
N ALA A 494 8.82 26.98 -12.79
CA ALA A 494 8.90 27.40 -11.40
C ALA A 494 7.54 27.27 -10.69
N SER A 495 6.46 27.67 -11.38
CA SER A 495 5.11 27.62 -10.84
C SER A 495 4.63 26.18 -10.61
N ALA A 496 4.94 25.26 -11.52
CA ALA A 496 4.56 23.86 -11.40
C ALA A 496 5.09 23.21 -10.10
N VAL A 497 6.27 23.60 -9.63
CA VAL A 497 6.85 23.10 -8.36
C VAL A 497 6.08 23.63 -7.16
N VAL A 498 5.65 24.90 -7.20
CA VAL A 498 5.00 25.59 -6.07
C VAL A 498 3.52 25.23 -5.94
N THR A 499 2.84 25.01 -7.08
CA THR A 499 1.38 24.85 -7.18
C THR A 499 0.76 23.78 -6.28
N SER A 500 1.49 22.72 -5.88
CA SER A 500 0.94 21.67 -4.98
C SER A 500 1.52 21.66 -3.57
N LEU A 501 2.49 22.54 -3.25
CA LEU A 501 3.29 22.48 -2.01
C LEU A 501 3.82 21.07 -1.70
N GLY A 502 4.03 20.23 -2.73
CA GLY A 502 4.45 18.84 -2.57
C GLY A 502 3.42 17.91 -1.92
N THR A 503 2.19 18.38 -1.65
CA THR A 503 1.12 17.58 -1.04
C THR A 503 0.69 16.42 -1.94
N ALA A 504 0.64 16.62 -3.26
CA ALA A 504 0.39 15.54 -4.21
C ALA A 504 1.47 14.45 -4.13
N SER A 505 2.76 14.83 -4.10
CA SER A 505 3.87 13.87 -3.95
C SER A 505 3.88 13.19 -2.59
N ALA A 506 3.40 13.85 -1.54
CA ALA A 506 3.25 13.27 -0.21
C ALA A 506 2.25 12.09 -0.19
N LEU A 507 1.26 12.08 -1.10
CA LEU A 507 0.30 10.98 -1.22
C LEU A 507 0.97 9.65 -1.56
N VAL A 508 2.11 9.65 -2.26
CA VAL A 508 2.84 8.39 -2.56
C VAL A 508 3.41 7.76 -1.29
N TYR A 509 3.85 8.58 -0.33
CA TYR A 509 4.37 8.12 0.96
C TYR A 509 3.25 7.90 2.00
N TRP A 510 2.08 8.53 1.82
CA TRP A 510 0.99 8.56 2.79
C TRP A 510 0.49 7.18 3.19
N ARG A 511 0.22 6.97 4.49
CA ARG A 511 -0.14 5.66 5.05
C ARG A 511 -1.53 5.60 5.68
N GLY A 512 -2.16 6.75 5.93
CA GLY A 512 -3.55 6.80 6.34
C GLY A 512 -4.50 6.57 5.17
N ASP A 513 -5.76 6.94 5.37
CA ASP A 513 -6.79 7.01 4.32
C ASP A 513 -6.29 7.91 3.17
N VAL A 514 -5.91 7.29 2.06
CA VAL A 514 -5.31 8.02 0.93
C VAL A 514 -6.38 8.74 0.14
N GLU A 515 -7.59 8.19 0.04
CA GLU A 515 -8.71 8.81 -0.62
C GLU A 515 -9.09 10.13 0.09
N ARG A 516 -9.19 10.13 1.43
CA ARG A 516 -9.47 11.33 2.23
C ARG A 516 -8.32 12.35 2.17
N ALA A 517 -7.08 11.89 2.26
CA ALA A 517 -5.91 12.75 2.12
C ALA A 517 -5.81 13.34 0.70
N ALA A 518 -6.19 12.60 -0.34
CA ALA A 518 -6.20 13.08 -1.71
C ALA A 518 -7.23 14.20 -1.90
N ARG A 519 -8.41 14.11 -1.28
CA ARG A 519 -9.39 15.23 -1.27
C ARG A 519 -8.81 16.50 -0.66
N THR A 520 -8.08 16.35 0.45
CA THR A 520 -7.37 17.46 1.11
C THR A 520 -6.23 18.01 0.24
N ALA A 521 -5.47 17.14 -0.42
CA ALA A 521 -4.42 17.54 -1.36
C ALA A 521 -4.97 18.29 -2.57
N VAL A 522 -6.14 17.89 -3.11
CA VAL A 522 -6.83 18.62 -4.19
C VAL A 522 -7.20 20.02 -3.72
N THR A 523 -7.76 20.17 -2.52
CA THR A 523 -8.11 21.49 -1.97
C THR A 523 -6.89 22.38 -1.79
N ILE A 524 -5.80 21.86 -1.21
CA ILE A 524 -4.56 22.62 -1.03
C ILE A 524 -3.94 22.98 -2.38
N GLY A 525 -3.84 22.02 -3.31
CA GLY A 525 -3.25 22.22 -4.62
C GLY A 525 -4.06 23.20 -5.48
N ALA A 526 -5.38 23.05 -5.53
CA ALA A 526 -6.24 23.98 -6.26
C ALA A 526 -6.19 25.39 -5.65
N GLY A 527 -6.25 25.50 -4.32
CA GLY A 527 -6.15 26.79 -3.63
C GLY A 527 -4.79 27.48 -3.88
N MET A 528 -3.68 26.74 -3.79
CA MET A 528 -2.35 27.26 -4.07
C MET A 528 -2.16 27.60 -5.56
N GLY A 529 -2.66 26.76 -6.46
CA GLY A 529 -2.64 27.02 -7.90
C GLY A 529 -3.40 28.28 -8.27
N ILE A 530 -4.57 28.52 -7.67
CA ILE A 530 -5.35 29.75 -7.86
C ILE A 530 -4.62 30.96 -7.28
N ALA A 531 -4.09 30.85 -6.05
CA ALA A 531 -3.35 31.93 -5.42
C ALA A 531 -2.11 32.34 -6.22
N LEU A 532 -1.34 31.35 -6.69
CA LEU A 532 -0.15 31.56 -7.49
C LEU A 532 -0.49 32.12 -8.89
N ALA A 533 -1.54 31.59 -9.53
CA ALA A 533 -2.03 32.14 -10.79
C ALA A 533 -2.44 33.61 -10.64
N GLY A 534 -3.20 33.95 -9.58
CA GLY A 534 -3.61 35.33 -9.30
C GLY A 534 -2.41 36.26 -9.05
N LEU A 535 -1.44 35.81 -8.25
CA LEU A 535 -0.22 36.56 -7.96
C LEU A 535 0.58 36.84 -9.24
N LEU A 536 0.85 35.82 -10.05
CA LEU A 536 1.62 35.98 -11.29
C LEU A 536 0.85 36.74 -12.36
N TRP A 537 -0.47 36.61 -12.40
CA TRP A 537 -1.32 37.38 -13.29
C TRP A 537 -1.23 38.89 -13.01
N ALA A 538 -1.22 39.26 -11.72
CA ALA A 538 -1.05 40.63 -11.27
C ALA A 538 0.40 41.13 -11.49
N ALA A 539 1.40 40.27 -11.24
CA ALA A 539 2.81 40.60 -11.44
C ALA A 539 3.23 40.62 -12.93
N ALA A 540 2.44 40.05 -13.85
CA ALA A 540 2.80 39.89 -15.25
C ALA A 540 3.28 41.18 -15.95
N PRO A 541 2.65 42.36 -15.80
CA PRO A 541 3.14 43.59 -16.42
C PRO A 541 4.47 44.09 -15.82
N TRP A 542 4.74 43.79 -14.55
CA TRP A 542 6.02 44.12 -13.91
C TRP A 542 7.12 43.16 -14.36
N LEU A 543 6.82 41.86 -14.40
CA LEU A 543 7.74 40.83 -14.93
C LEU A 543 8.08 41.10 -16.40
N ALA A 544 7.08 41.36 -17.24
CA ALA A 544 7.27 41.67 -18.66
C ALA A 544 8.22 42.86 -18.87
N ARG A 545 8.04 43.95 -18.11
CA ARG A 545 8.90 45.15 -18.19
C ARG A 545 10.32 44.91 -17.68
N THR A 546 10.46 44.28 -16.52
CA THR A 546 11.78 44.00 -15.91
C THR A 546 12.63 43.06 -16.75
N LEU A 547 11.99 42.20 -17.54
CA LEU A 547 12.64 41.21 -18.40
C LEU A 547 12.82 41.70 -19.84
N GLY A 548 12.53 42.99 -20.12
CA GLY A 548 12.76 43.59 -21.43
C GLY A 548 11.78 43.15 -22.52
N ALA A 549 10.62 42.59 -22.17
CA ALA A 549 9.64 42.04 -23.09
C ALA A 549 8.29 42.77 -22.93
N ALA A 550 8.13 43.94 -23.57
CA ALA A 550 6.97 44.82 -23.41
C ALA A 550 5.62 44.11 -23.67
N ASP A 551 5.58 43.16 -24.61
CA ASP A 551 4.38 42.40 -24.99
C ASP A 551 4.23 41.05 -24.24
N GLY A 552 5.03 40.80 -23.20
CA GLY A 552 5.06 39.50 -22.52
C GLY A 552 3.96 39.27 -21.48
N ALA A 553 3.24 40.31 -21.07
CA ALA A 553 2.23 40.20 -20.03
C ALA A 553 1.07 39.24 -20.38
N PRO A 554 0.48 39.26 -21.60
CA PRO A 554 -0.56 38.30 -22.00
C PRO A 554 -0.07 36.84 -22.02
N VAL A 555 1.18 36.63 -22.42
CA VAL A 555 1.81 35.29 -22.46
C VAL A 555 1.94 34.71 -21.06
N ILE A 556 2.49 35.49 -20.12
CA ILE A 556 2.62 35.09 -18.71
C ILE A 556 1.24 34.79 -18.13
N ARG A 557 0.25 35.67 -18.36
CA ARG A 557 -1.12 35.48 -17.87
C ARG A 557 -1.73 34.17 -18.38
N GLY A 558 -1.67 33.90 -19.68
CA GLY A 558 -2.22 32.67 -20.25
C GLY A 558 -1.53 31.40 -19.74
N LEU A 559 -0.19 31.41 -19.57
CA LEU A 559 0.55 30.27 -19.02
C LEU A 559 0.33 30.05 -17.52
N THR A 560 -0.09 31.08 -16.78
CA THR A 560 -0.40 30.95 -15.34
C THR A 560 -1.85 30.56 -15.09
N ALA A 561 -2.76 30.83 -16.03
CA ALA A 561 -4.18 30.47 -15.92
C ALA A 561 -4.42 28.95 -15.80
N VAL A 562 -3.48 28.13 -16.30
CA VAL A 562 -3.59 26.67 -16.30
C VAL A 562 -3.18 26.01 -14.99
N LEU A 563 -2.52 26.74 -14.08
CA LEU A 563 -1.96 26.19 -12.84
C LEU A 563 -2.99 25.43 -11.97
N PRO A 564 -4.24 25.92 -11.78
CA PRO A 564 -5.24 25.17 -11.03
C PRO A 564 -5.58 23.81 -11.67
N CYS A 565 -5.68 23.75 -13.01
CA CYS A 565 -5.96 22.50 -13.72
C CYS A 565 -4.85 21.48 -13.51
N LEU A 566 -3.59 21.95 -13.64
CA LEU A 566 -2.41 21.12 -13.40
C LEU A 566 -2.31 20.64 -11.96
N ALA A 567 -2.71 21.48 -10.98
CA ALA A 567 -2.72 21.12 -9.56
C ALA A 567 -3.66 19.95 -9.27
N VAL A 568 -4.88 19.99 -9.81
CA VAL A 568 -5.87 18.94 -9.62
C VAL A 568 -5.44 17.65 -10.34
N ALA A 569 -4.94 17.76 -11.57
CA ALA A 569 -4.42 16.64 -12.31
C ALA A 569 -3.23 15.96 -11.59
N ALA A 570 -2.36 16.75 -10.93
CA ALA A 570 -1.21 16.25 -10.20
C ALA A 570 -1.58 15.24 -9.09
N VAL A 571 -2.72 15.44 -8.41
CA VAL A 571 -3.18 14.49 -7.37
C VAL A 571 -3.54 13.14 -7.99
N THR A 572 -4.35 13.14 -9.05
CA THR A 572 -4.71 11.91 -9.79
C THR A 572 -3.46 11.19 -10.30
N ASN A 573 -2.51 11.96 -10.83
CA ASN A 573 -1.25 11.48 -11.35
C ASN A 573 -0.38 10.81 -10.28
N GLU A 574 -0.27 11.39 -9.08
CA GLU A 574 0.47 10.78 -7.98
C GLU A 574 -0.26 9.57 -7.36
N LEU A 575 -1.60 9.52 -7.41
CA LEU A 575 -2.36 8.32 -7.04
C LEU A 575 -2.10 7.16 -8.01
N LEU A 576 -2.11 7.42 -9.32
CA LEU A 576 -1.77 6.43 -10.34
C LEU A 576 -0.32 5.95 -10.19
N ARG A 577 0.60 6.86 -9.90
CA ARG A 577 2.01 6.56 -9.63
C ARG A 577 2.18 5.72 -8.37
N ARG A 578 1.47 6.04 -7.28
CA ARG A 578 1.42 5.25 -6.03
C ARG A 578 0.93 3.82 -6.30
N ARG A 579 -0.08 3.66 -7.16
CA ARG A 579 -0.63 2.34 -7.55
C ARG A 579 0.23 1.59 -8.58
N LEU A 580 1.32 2.20 -9.08
CA LEU A 580 2.18 1.66 -10.15
C LEU A 580 1.43 1.43 -11.49
N LEU A 581 0.37 2.20 -11.75
CA LEU A 581 -0.43 2.14 -12.98
C LEU A 581 0.16 3.07 -14.05
N PHE A 582 1.41 2.80 -14.46
CA PHE A 582 2.20 3.70 -15.31
C PHE A 582 1.57 4.00 -16.68
N LEU A 583 0.96 3.01 -17.34
CA LEU A 583 0.26 3.23 -18.62
C LEU A 583 -0.90 4.23 -18.47
N ARG A 584 -1.74 4.04 -17.45
CA ARG A 584 -2.85 4.97 -17.16
C ARG A 584 -2.35 6.36 -16.77
N ARG A 585 -1.15 6.47 -16.18
CA ARG A 585 -0.50 7.75 -15.87
C ARG A 585 0.01 8.47 -17.12
N ILE A 586 0.52 7.74 -18.10
CA ILE A 586 1.21 8.28 -19.28
C ILE A 586 0.24 8.75 -20.34
N VAL A 587 -0.87 8.02 -20.54
CA VAL A 587 -1.86 8.34 -21.59
C VAL A 587 -2.36 9.80 -21.51
N PRO A 588 -2.80 10.33 -20.34
CA PRO A 588 -3.20 11.73 -20.24
C PRO A 588 -2.11 12.72 -20.65
N ASP A 589 -0.86 12.51 -20.20
CA ASP A 589 0.27 13.41 -20.49
C ASP A 589 0.69 13.35 -21.97
N THR A 590 0.77 12.15 -22.55
CA THR A 590 1.20 11.98 -23.95
C THR A 590 0.16 12.55 -24.91
N VAL A 591 -1.11 12.15 -24.76
CA VAL A 591 -2.18 12.57 -25.67
C VAL A 591 -2.39 14.08 -25.58
N SER A 592 -2.40 14.63 -24.36
CA SER A 592 -2.57 16.07 -24.19
C SER A 592 -1.40 16.87 -24.77
N SER A 593 -0.16 16.39 -24.62
CA SER A 593 1.03 17.06 -25.18
C SER A 593 1.03 17.05 -26.70
N VAL A 594 0.65 15.94 -27.33
CA VAL A 594 0.57 15.84 -28.79
C VAL A 594 -0.53 16.75 -29.34
N VAL A 595 -1.73 16.71 -28.75
CA VAL A 595 -2.85 17.56 -29.18
C VAL A 595 -2.52 19.05 -28.97
N GLY A 596 -1.94 19.40 -27.82
CA GLY A 596 -1.50 20.77 -27.56
C GLY A 596 -0.43 21.26 -28.54
N ALA A 597 0.52 20.40 -28.92
CA ALA A 597 1.51 20.68 -29.93
C ALA A 597 0.90 20.91 -31.32
N VAL A 598 -0.03 20.05 -31.74
CA VAL A 598 -0.76 20.19 -33.00
C VAL A 598 -1.55 21.50 -33.04
N VAL A 599 -2.26 21.84 -31.96
CA VAL A 599 -3.01 23.11 -31.86
C VAL A 599 -2.07 24.30 -31.94
N ALA A 600 -0.93 24.27 -31.23
CA ALA A 600 0.06 25.34 -31.30
C ALA A 600 0.57 25.54 -32.73
N ILE A 601 0.98 24.45 -33.41
CA ILE A 601 1.51 24.51 -34.78
C ILE A 601 0.44 25.01 -35.77
N ALA A 602 -0.80 24.53 -35.66
CA ALA A 602 -1.90 24.97 -36.51
C ALA A 602 -2.19 26.48 -36.36
N LEU A 603 -2.19 26.98 -35.12
CA LEU A 603 -2.42 28.41 -34.84
C LEU A 603 -1.24 29.29 -35.25
N VAL A 604 0.00 28.79 -35.10
CA VAL A 604 1.20 29.47 -35.62
C VAL A 604 1.11 29.59 -37.14
N ALA A 605 0.75 28.52 -37.85
CA ALA A 605 0.58 28.54 -39.30
C ALA A 605 -0.52 29.52 -39.76
N GLY A 606 -1.55 29.72 -38.92
CA GLY A 606 -2.60 30.73 -39.13
C GLY A 606 -2.22 32.16 -38.73
N GLY A 607 -0.97 32.42 -38.33
CA GLY A 607 -0.48 33.78 -38.02
C GLY A 607 -0.75 34.27 -36.60
N SER A 608 -1.14 33.40 -35.65
CA SER A 608 -1.48 33.79 -34.26
C SER A 608 -0.27 34.15 -33.37
N GLY A 609 0.95 34.13 -33.92
CA GLY A 609 2.18 34.49 -33.22
C GLY A 609 2.42 33.70 -31.93
N VAL A 610 3.01 34.34 -30.91
CA VAL A 610 3.38 33.69 -29.63
C VAL A 610 2.16 33.14 -28.88
N MET A 611 0.98 33.73 -29.06
CA MET A 611 -0.26 33.30 -28.40
C MET A 611 -0.72 31.90 -28.83
N ALA A 612 -0.27 31.43 -30.00
CA ALA A 612 -0.49 30.05 -30.43
C ALA A 612 0.11 29.03 -29.45
N LEU A 613 1.30 29.29 -28.90
CA LEU A 613 1.92 28.43 -27.89
C LEU A 613 1.08 28.41 -26.61
N VAL A 614 0.61 29.59 -26.18
CA VAL A 614 -0.22 29.74 -24.98
C VAL A 614 -1.51 28.93 -25.15
N ALA A 615 -2.18 29.04 -26.29
CA ALA A 615 -3.38 28.26 -26.60
C ALA A 615 -3.09 26.75 -26.58
N GLY A 616 -2.00 26.29 -27.19
CA GLY A 616 -1.59 24.89 -27.15
C GLY A 616 -1.33 24.37 -25.73
N GLN A 617 -0.68 25.17 -24.87
CA GLN A 617 -0.45 24.82 -23.46
C GLN A 617 -1.74 24.79 -22.64
N VAL A 618 -2.67 25.71 -22.91
CA VAL A 618 -4.01 25.71 -22.28
C VAL A 618 -4.78 24.44 -22.66
N VAL A 619 -4.81 24.10 -23.95
CA VAL A 619 -5.44 22.86 -24.43
C VAL A 619 -4.77 21.64 -23.80
N GLN A 620 -3.44 21.59 -23.75
CA GLN A 620 -2.71 20.51 -23.10
C GLN A 620 -3.09 20.38 -21.62
N ALA A 621 -3.13 21.47 -20.85
CA ALA A 621 -3.42 21.41 -19.42
C ALA A 621 -4.87 20.97 -19.15
N VAL A 622 -5.84 21.51 -19.88
CA VAL A 622 -7.26 21.13 -19.76
C VAL A 622 -7.45 19.68 -20.16
N LEU A 623 -6.88 19.25 -21.28
CA LEU A 623 -7.00 17.88 -21.75
C LEU A 623 -6.29 16.89 -20.81
N THR A 624 -5.16 17.27 -20.21
CA THR A 624 -4.49 16.46 -19.16
C THR A 624 -5.44 16.22 -17.99
N LEU A 625 -6.15 17.25 -17.51
CA LEU A 625 -7.12 17.12 -16.42
C LEU A 625 -8.28 16.19 -16.81
N LEU A 626 -8.90 16.43 -17.96
CA LEU A 626 -10.05 15.66 -18.44
C LEU A 626 -9.70 14.19 -18.68
N LEU A 627 -8.59 13.91 -19.38
CA LEU A 627 -8.13 12.55 -19.62
C LEU A 627 -7.70 11.86 -18.33
N SER A 628 -7.15 12.59 -17.36
CA SER A 628 -6.85 12.04 -16.02
C SER A 628 -8.11 11.55 -15.32
N TRP A 629 -9.25 12.24 -15.49
CA TRP A 629 -10.54 11.81 -14.96
C TRP A 629 -11.16 10.63 -15.73
N CYS A 630 -10.81 10.44 -17.00
CA CYS A 630 -11.22 9.24 -17.75
C CYS A 630 -10.51 7.97 -17.26
N VAL A 631 -9.24 8.07 -16.86
CA VAL A 631 -8.44 6.90 -16.43
C VAL A 631 -8.52 6.61 -14.93
N HIS A 632 -9.01 7.57 -14.14
CA HIS A 632 -9.20 7.46 -12.70
C HIS A 632 -10.37 8.35 -12.25
N PRO A 633 -11.30 7.87 -11.40
CA PRO A 633 -12.41 8.69 -10.92
C PRO A 633 -11.96 10.04 -10.35
N PRO A 634 -12.69 11.14 -10.60
CA PRO A 634 -12.33 12.46 -10.12
C PRO A 634 -12.28 12.49 -8.60
N VAL A 635 -11.18 13.00 -8.05
CA VAL A 635 -11.05 13.24 -6.61
C VAL A 635 -11.67 14.61 -6.32
N LEU A 636 -12.84 14.59 -5.68
CA LEU A 636 -13.54 15.82 -5.31
C LEU A 636 -12.81 16.54 -4.16
N PRO A 637 -12.85 17.88 -4.10
CA PRO A 637 -12.29 18.64 -2.99
C PRO A 637 -12.85 18.20 -1.64
N GLY A 638 -12.02 18.24 -0.60
CA GLY A 638 -12.41 17.98 0.77
C GLY A 638 -11.37 18.54 1.74
N TRP A 639 -11.70 18.59 3.02
CA TRP A 639 -10.80 19.15 4.03
C TRP A 639 -10.76 18.30 5.28
N ASN A 640 -9.55 17.93 5.67
CA ASN A 640 -9.26 17.36 6.98
C ASN A 640 -7.98 18.03 7.53
N ARG A 641 -8.06 18.61 8.72
CA ARG A 641 -6.97 19.39 9.32
C ARG A 641 -5.75 18.52 9.66
N GLU A 642 -5.95 17.29 10.09
CA GLU A 642 -4.86 16.35 10.43
C GLU A 642 -4.14 15.89 9.16
N ASP A 643 -4.90 15.53 8.13
CA ASP A 643 -4.34 15.14 6.84
C ASP A 643 -3.59 16.33 6.21
N ALA A 644 -4.15 17.55 6.25
CA ALA A 644 -3.48 18.76 5.77
C ALA A 644 -2.14 19.00 6.48
N ARG A 645 -2.12 18.92 7.81
CA ARG A 645 -0.89 19.06 8.60
C ARG A 645 0.13 17.98 8.24
N GLY A 646 -0.29 16.72 8.15
CA GLY A 646 0.60 15.62 7.79
C GLY A 646 1.17 15.76 6.37
N LEU A 647 0.31 16.09 5.39
CA LEU A 647 0.69 16.28 4.00
C LEU A 647 1.67 17.44 3.83
N LEU A 648 1.46 18.56 4.55
CA LEU A 648 2.38 19.71 4.50
C LEU A 648 3.68 19.47 5.25
N THR A 649 3.67 18.71 6.35
CA THR A 649 4.88 18.38 7.11
C THR A 649 5.87 17.55 6.29
N TYR A 650 5.36 16.66 5.43
CA TYR A 650 6.19 15.90 4.49
C TYR A 650 6.38 16.64 3.15
N GLY A 651 5.28 17.14 2.57
CA GLY A 651 5.23 17.74 1.23
C GLY A 651 5.95 19.08 1.13
N GLY A 652 5.87 19.92 2.17
CA GLY A 652 6.52 21.23 2.20
C GLY A 652 8.04 21.13 2.01
N PRO A 653 8.77 20.37 2.86
CA PRO A 653 10.20 20.16 2.65
C PRO A 653 10.54 19.45 1.33
N TYR A 654 9.69 18.53 0.86
CA TYR A 654 9.87 17.88 -0.43
C TYR A 654 9.81 18.88 -1.59
N ALA A 655 8.81 19.76 -1.60
CA ALA A 655 8.70 20.83 -2.58
C ALA A 655 9.84 21.84 -2.47
N GLY A 656 10.24 22.19 -1.24
CA GLY A 656 11.39 23.04 -0.97
C GLY A 656 12.69 22.47 -1.55
N ALA A 657 12.92 21.17 -1.41
CA ALA A 657 14.08 20.50 -2.02
C ALA A 657 14.06 20.59 -3.56
N ASN A 658 12.91 20.40 -4.20
CA ASN A 658 12.79 20.50 -5.66
C ASN A 658 12.93 21.95 -6.16
N LEU A 659 12.46 22.94 -5.40
CA LEU A 659 12.64 24.36 -5.72
C LEU A 659 14.12 24.75 -5.62
N LEU A 660 14.80 24.29 -4.57
CA LEU A 660 16.26 24.49 -4.42
C LEU A 660 17.04 23.81 -5.55
N GLU A 661 16.64 22.61 -5.96
CA GLU A 661 17.23 21.93 -7.12
C GLU A 661 17.02 22.72 -8.42
N LEU A 662 15.84 23.30 -8.64
CA LEU A 662 15.58 24.16 -9.80
C LEU A 662 16.53 25.36 -9.82
N VAL A 663 16.73 26.04 -8.69
CA VAL A 663 17.67 27.16 -8.59
C VAL A 663 19.11 26.68 -8.79
N GLN A 664 19.48 25.57 -8.16
CA GLN A 664 20.82 24.96 -8.26
C GLN A 664 21.20 24.63 -9.70
N LEU A 665 20.26 24.13 -10.52
CA LEU A 665 20.51 23.78 -11.93
C LEU A 665 20.57 24.98 -12.88
N ASN A 666 20.30 26.20 -12.40
CA ASN A 666 20.31 27.40 -13.23
C ASN A 666 21.23 28.51 -12.72
N VAL A 667 21.68 28.44 -11.47
CA VAL A 667 22.47 29.52 -10.84
C VAL A 667 23.83 29.70 -11.50
N ASP A 668 24.43 28.62 -12.00
CA ASP A 668 25.68 28.65 -12.74
C ASP A 668 25.56 29.36 -14.08
N TYR A 669 24.47 29.17 -14.82
CA TYR A 669 24.22 29.96 -16.03
C TYR A 669 24.13 31.46 -15.74
N LEU A 670 23.48 31.85 -14.64
CA LEU A 670 23.37 33.26 -14.26
C LEU A 670 24.75 33.85 -13.91
N ILE A 671 25.55 33.13 -13.13
CA ILE A 671 26.90 33.57 -12.73
C ILE A 671 27.83 33.62 -13.95
N VAL A 672 27.86 32.58 -14.78
CA VAL A 672 28.69 32.54 -16.00
C VAL A 672 28.30 33.67 -16.96
N SER A 673 27.00 33.91 -17.16
CA SER A 673 26.51 35.02 -17.98
C SER A 673 26.99 36.38 -17.45
N ALA A 674 26.83 36.62 -16.15
CA ALA A 674 27.16 37.90 -15.52
C ALA A 674 28.67 38.17 -15.46
N VAL A 675 29.48 37.13 -15.24
CA VAL A 675 30.93 37.26 -14.99
C VAL A 675 31.75 37.12 -16.27
N LEU A 676 31.43 36.14 -17.11
CA LEU A 676 32.23 35.76 -18.29
C LEU A 676 31.58 36.19 -19.62
N GLY A 677 30.34 36.66 -19.58
CA GLY A 677 29.61 37.13 -20.75
C GLY A 677 28.95 36.02 -21.59
N PRO A 678 28.23 36.42 -22.65
CA PRO A 678 27.32 35.53 -23.40
C PRO A 678 28.04 34.45 -24.22
N VAL A 679 29.27 34.71 -24.70
CA VAL A 679 30.03 33.74 -25.49
C VAL A 679 30.44 32.53 -24.63
N ALA A 680 31.02 32.80 -23.46
CA ALA A 680 31.39 31.79 -22.47
C ALA A 680 30.16 31.01 -21.98
N LEU A 681 29.04 31.71 -21.76
CA LEU A 681 27.77 31.07 -21.42
C LEU A 681 27.31 30.09 -22.51
N GLY A 682 27.41 30.46 -23.79
CA GLY A 682 27.06 29.58 -24.90
C GLY A 682 27.88 28.30 -24.89
N GLN A 683 29.21 28.42 -24.75
CA GLN A 683 30.13 27.29 -24.67
C GLN A 683 29.82 26.38 -23.47
N TYR A 684 29.63 26.98 -22.29
CA TYR A 684 29.30 26.25 -21.06
C TYR A 684 27.93 25.57 -21.14
N SER A 685 26.90 26.25 -21.64
CA SER A 685 25.54 25.71 -21.77
C SER A 685 25.48 24.49 -22.69
N LEU A 686 26.19 24.53 -23.82
CA LEU A 686 26.28 23.37 -24.71
C LEU A 686 26.99 22.20 -24.02
N ALA A 687 28.15 22.47 -23.39
CA ALA A 687 28.92 21.46 -22.69
C ALA A 687 28.11 20.80 -21.55
N PHE A 688 27.37 21.61 -20.78
CA PHE A 688 26.48 21.12 -19.72
C PHE A 688 25.39 20.22 -20.28
N ARG A 689 24.69 20.65 -21.34
CA ARG A 689 23.60 19.86 -21.95
C ARG A 689 24.06 18.48 -22.43
N LEU A 690 25.22 18.42 -23.09
CA LEU A 690 25.80 17.16 -23.55
C LEU A 690 26.16 16.24 -22.38
N SER A 691 26.78 16.79 -21.34
CA SER A 691 27.21 16.06 -20.16
C SER A 691 26.04 15.56 -19.29
N PHE A 692 24.95 16.32 -19.27
CA PHE A 692 23.79 16.06 -18.42
C PHE A 692 22.80 15.06 -19.04
N MET A 693 22.94 14.75 -20.33
CA MET A 693 21.99 13.90 -21.05
C MET A 693 21.84 12.50 -20.44
N PRO A 694 22.92 11.79 -20.06
CA PRO A 694 22.82 10.48 -19.40
C PRO A 694 22.00 10.51 -18.10
N TYR A 695 22.15 11.58 -17.31
CA TYR A 695 21.38 11.78 -16.09
C TYR A 695 19.87 11.85 -16.38
N LEU A 696 19.47 12.64 -17.39
CA LEU A 696 18.07 12.77 -17.78
C LEU A 696 17.48 11.46 -18.30
N MET A 697 18.21 10.74 -19.15
CA MET A 697 17.71 9.53 -19.81
C MET A 697 17.59 8.34 -18.86
N ILE A 698 18.46 8.26 -17.84
CA ILE A 698 18.54 7.09 -16.96
C ILE A 698 18.04 7.42 -15.56
N VAL A 699 18.63 8.43 -14.90
CA VAL A 699 18.39 8.67 -13.47
C VAL A 699 16.99 9.21 -13.22
N VAL A 700 16.57 10.23 -13.96
CA VAL A 700 15.23 10.84 -13.77
C VAL A 700 14.13 9.80 -14.01
N VAL A 701 14.32 8.96 -15.02
CA VAL A 701 13.41 7.88 -15.36
C VAL A 701 13.34 6.84 -14.25
N ILE A 702 14.49 6.28 -13.86
CA ILE A 702 14.54 5.20 -12.87
C ILE A 702 14.03 5.70 -11.51
N THR A 703 14.41 6.91 -11.09
CA THR A 703 13.97 7.50 -9.82
C THR A 703 12.47 7.80 -9.82
N GLY A 704 11.91 8.20 -10.97
CA GLY A 704 10.48 8.33 -11.20
C GLY A 704 9.69 7.07 -10.81
N ALA A 705 10.20 5.90 -11.19
CA ALA A 705 9.58 4.61 -10.89
C ALA A 705 10.02 4.02 -9.53
N ALA A 706 11.27 4.24 -9.13
CA ALA A 706 11.83 3.66 -7.91
C ALA A 706 11.23 4.28 -6.64
N PHE A 707 10.82 5.55 -6.66
CA PHE A 707 10.24 6.21 -5.49
C PHE A 707 9.00 5.48 -4.90
N PRO A 708 7.92 5.20 -5.67
CA PRO A 708 6.77 4.46 -5.13
C PRO A 708 7.12 3.02 -4.72
N TYR A 709 8.08 2.39 -5.39
CA TYR A 709 8.59 1.08 -4.99
C TYR A 709 9.28 1.13 -3.61
N LEU A 710 10.20 2.07 -3.41
CA LEU A 710 10.92 2.24 -2.14
C LEU A 710 9.98 2.66 -1.01
N CYS A 711 8.96 3.49 -1.27
CA CYS A 711 7.96 3.86 -0.27
C CYS A 711 7.17 2.66 0.31
N ARG A 712 7.12 1.52 -0.40
CA ARG A 712 6.49 0.28 0.10
C ARG A 712 7.42 -0.51 1.01
N MET A 713 8.73 -0.33 0.89
CA MET A 713 9.74 -1.03 1.69
C MET A 713 9.91 -0.40 3.08
N ARG A 714 10.30 -1.21 4.08
CA ARG A 714 10.46 -0.75 5.48
C ARG A 714 11.68 -1.33 6.18
N GLY A 715 12.13 -0.61 7.20
CA GLY A 715 13.27 -1.00 8.04
C GLY A 715 14.51 -1.28 7.21
N ARG A 716 15.15 -2.44 7.46
CA ARG A 716 16.38 -2.87 6.77
C ARG A 716 16.18 -3.08 5.26
N ARG A 717 15.00 -3.58 4.86
CA ARG A 717 14.67 -3.89 3.46
C ARG A 717 14.62 -2.63 2.59
N LEU A 718 14.26 -1.46 3.16
CA LEU A 718 14.32 -0.19 2.43
C LEU A 718 15.75 0.15 1.99
N GLY A 719 16.72 0.04 2.92
CA GLY A 719 18.11 0.35 2.62
C GLY A 719 18.76 -0.66 1.65
N GLU A 720 18.36 -1.93 1.73
CA GLU A 720 18.78 -2.97 0.78
C GLU A 720 18.25 -2.71 -0.62
N ALA A 721 16.92 -2.50 -0.75
CA ALA A 721 16.28 -2.15 -2.02
C ALA A 721 16.86 -0.86 -2.64
N ALA A 722 17.13 0.16 -1.82
CA ALA A 722 17.79 1.38 -2.26
C ALA A 722 19.20 1.13 -2.81
N THR A 723 19.96 0.24 -2.17
CA THR A 723 21.30 -0.16 -2.65
C THR A 723 21.22 -0.86 -4.00
N VAL A 724 20.22 -1.73 -4.21
CA VAL A 724 19.98 -2.41 -5.49
C VAL A 724 19.62 -1.42 -6.59
N VAL A 725 18.65 -0.53 -6.35
CA VAL A 725 18.23 0.52 -7.30
C VAL A 725 19.42 1.41 -7.67
N MET A 726 20.21 1.82 -6.66
CA MET A 726 21.36 2.68 -6.88
C MET A 726 22.44 1.97 -7.69
N THR A 727 22.71 0.69 -7.41
CA THR A 727 23.67 -0.11 -8.18
C THR A 727 23.22 -0.23 -9.63
N ALA A 728 21.97 -0.66 -9.87
CA ALA A 728 21.43 -0.84 -11.22
C ALA A 728 21.47 0.46 -12.04
N THR A 729 21.14 1.59 -11.41
CA THR A 729 21.17 2.91 -12.05
C THR A 729 22.61 3.31 -12.40
N LEU A 730 23.53 3.22 -11.44
CA LEU A 730 24.92 3.64 -11.65
C LEU A 730 25.67 2.74 -12.65
N THR A 731 25.36 1.44 -12.70
CA THR A 731 25.87 0.53 -13.74
C THR A 731 25.46 0.95 -15.16
N LEU A 732 24.37 1.71 -15.32
CA LEU A 732 23.97 2.25 -16.63
C LEU A 732 24.53 3.65 -16.88
N VAL A 733 24.58 4.50 -15.85
CA VAL A 733 25.01 5.90 -15.99
C VAL A 733 26.53 6.04 -16.16
N LEU A 734 27.31 5.27 -15.38
CA LEU A 734 28.77 5.36 -15.37
C LEU A 734 29.41 5.23 -16.77
N PRO A 735 29.10 4.21 -17.59
CA PRO A 735 29.70 4.09 -18.92
C PRO A 735 29.28 5.21 -19.87
N LEU A 736 28.05 5.72 -19.75
CA LEU A 736 27.57 6.82 -20.59
C LEU A 736 28.30 8.13 -20.27
N CYS A 737 28.44 8.46 -18.98
CA CYS A 737 29.22 9.62 -18.56
C CYS A 737 30.71 9.48 -18.92
N ALA A 738 31.29 8.29 -18.72
CA ALA A 738 32.68 8.03 -19.13
C ALA A 738 32.87 8.17 -20.64
N GLY A 739 31.93 7.67 -21.44
CA GLY A 739 31.92 7.84 -22.90
C GLY A 739 31.83 9.30 -23.32
N VAL A 740 30.93 10.08 -22.73
CA VAL A 740 30.82 11.53 -23.01
C VAL A 740 32.12 12.26 -22.67
N ALA A 741 32.78 11.92 -21.56
CA ALA A 741 34.07 12.50 -21.20
C ALA A 741 35.19 12.10 -22.18
N LEU A 742 35.27 10.81 -22.54
CA LEU A 742 36.28 10.27 -23.46
C LEU A 742 36.12 10.77 -24.89
N LEU A 743 34.93 11.23 -25.28
CA LEU A 743 34.60 11.70 -26.63
C LEU A 743 34.39 13.22 -26.66
N ALA A 744 34.75 13.94 -25.59
CA ALA A 744 34.52 15.38 -25.46
C ALA A 744 35.19 16.23 -26.56
N ASP A 745 36.33 15.78 -27.08
CA ASP A 745 37.06 16.42 -28.18
C ASP A 745 36.26 16.52 -29.48
N HIS A 746 35.32 15.61 -29.69
CA HIS A 746 34.42 15.62 -30.86
C HIS A 746 33.44 16.79 -30.84
N LEU A 747 33.37 17.56 -29.74
CA LEU A 747 32.65 18.83 -29.71
C LEU A 747 33.19 19.82 -30.77
N THR A 748 34.48 19.75 -31.09
CA THR A 748 35.11 20.62 -32.11
C THR A 748 34.62 20.35 -33.53
N LEU A 749 33.95 19.22 -33.78
CA LEU A 749 33.23 18.97 -35.05
C LEU A 749 32.13 20.00 -35.32
N LEU A 750 31.62 20.65 -34.28
CA LEU A 750 30.64 21.73 -34.38
C LEU A 750 31.29 23.10 -34.70
N GLY A 751 32.62 23.15 -34.81
CA GLY A 751 33.45 24.32 -35.07
C GLY A 751 34.43 24.65 -33.93
N GLU A 752 35.54 25.29 -34.27
CA GLU A 752 36.63 25.64 -33.34
C GLU A 752 36.18 26.53 -32.17
N LYS A 753 35.15 27.36 -32.36
CA LYS A 753 34.57 28.19 -31.29
C LYS A 753 34.08 27.41 -30.07
N TRP A 754 33.88 26.10 -30.19
CA TRP A 754 33.44 25.23 -29.09
C TRP A 754 34.61 24.54 -28.36
N GLU A 755 35.84 24.69 -28.83
CA GLU A 755 37.04 24.13 -28.22
C GLU A 755 37.15 24.42 -26.72
N PRO A 756 36.86 25.65 -26.21
CA PRO A 756 36.91 25.91 -24.76
C PRO A 756 35.91 25.08 -23.95
N GLY A 757 34.87 24.54 -24.59
CA GLY A 757 33.88 23.66 -23.99
C GLY A 757 34.32 22.18 -23.88
N VAL A 758 35.36 21.75 -24.59
CA VAL A 758 35.85 20.37 -24.56
C VAL A 758 36.22 19.91 -23.14
N PRO A 759 37.11 20.60 -22.40
CA PRO A 759 37.40 20.24 -21.01
C PRO A 759 36.19 20.38 -20.09
N VAL A 760 35.27 21.31 -20.38
CA VAL A 760 34.03 21.51 -19.60
C VAL A 760 33.14 20.27 -19.69
N VAL A 761 33.00 19.66 -20.87
CA VAL A 761 32.22 18.41 -21.06
C VAL A 761 32.78 17.29 -20.18
N ALA A 762 34.10 17.10 -20.16
CA ALA A 762 34.71 16.03 -19.37
C ALA A 762 34.47 16.21 -17.86
N TRP A 763 34.64 17.43 -17.32
CA TRP A 763 34.39 17.71 -15.91
C TRP A 763 32.92 17.59 -15.54
N LEU A 764 32.02 18.10 -16.39
CA LEU A 764 30.58 18.04 -16.14
C LEU A 764 30.01 16.63 -16.30
N ALA A 765 30.64 15.75 -17.08
CA ALA A 765 30.28 14.34 -17.13
C ALA A 765 30.56 13.65 -15.77
N GLY A 766 31.65 14.00 -15.10
CA GLY A 766 31.90 13.58 -13.71
C GLY A 766 30.86 14.15 -12.74
N TYR A 767 30.49 15.42 -12.90
CA TYR A 767 29.46 16.07 -12.10
C TYR A 767 28.11 15.35 -12.25
N ALA A 768 27.74 14.93 -13.47
CA ALA A 768 26.51 14.18 -13.72
C ALA A 768 26.47 12.84 -12.94
N VAL A 769 27.61 12.15 -12.79
CA VAL A 769 27.70 10.94 -11.94
C VAL A 769 27.42 11.26 -10.47
N LEU A 770 28.04 12.32 -9.93
CA LEU A 770 27.85 12.72 -8.53
C LEU A 770 26.42 13.19 -8.25
N LEU A 771 25.82 13.91 -9.21
CA LEU A 771 24.43 14.30 -9.15
C LEU A 771 23.50 13.08 -9.17
N SER A 772 23.84 12.05 -9.96
CA SER A 772 23.10 10.78 -9.99
C SER A 772 23.08 10.11 -8.62
N VAL A 773 24.23 10.06 -7.95
CA VAL A 773 24.34 9.54 -6.57
C VAL A 773 23.49 10.37 -5.62
N GLY A 774 23.61 11.70 -5.67
CA GLY A 774 22.82 12.61 -4.85
C GLY A 774 21.31 12.40 -5.01
N GLN A 775 20.84 12.23 -6.25
CA GLN A 775 19.43 12.02 -6.55
C GLN A 775 18.90 10.67 -6.04
N LEU A 776 19.68 9.59 -6.19
CA LEU A 776 19.31 8.25 -5.70
C LEU A 776 19.25 8.21 -4.18
N VAL A 777 20.17 8.92 -3.52
CA VAL A 777 20.14 9.13 -2.06
C VAL A 777 18.92 9.95 -1.64
N GLN A 778 18.61 11.05 -2.34
CA GLN A 778 17.44 11.88 -2.09
C GLN A 778 16.14 11.06 -2.14
N VAL A 779 15.96 10.24 -3.17
CA VAL A 779 14.80 9.34 -3.29
C VAL A 779 14.72 8.37 -2.11
N THR A 780 15.86 7.84 -1.67
CA THR A 780 15.95 6.92 -0.53
C THR A 780 15.56 7.61 0.79
N LEU A 781 16.07 8.83 1.03
CA LEU A 781 15.75 9.63 2.21
C LEU A 781 14.27 10.01 2.22
N ASN A 782 13.73 10.44 1.08
CA ASN A 782 12.31 10.76 0.92
C ASN A 782 11.44 9.53 1.20
N ALA A 783 11.75 8.38 0.60
CA ALA A 783 11.03 7.12 0.86
C ALA A 783 11.12 6.66 2.33
N SER A 784 12.17 7.05 3.05
CA SER A 784 12.32 6.80 4.50
C SER A 784 11.51 7.76 5.39
N GLY A 785 10.81 8.74 4.82
CA GLY A 785 10.05 9.74 5.58
C GLY A 785 10.85 10.98 5.97
N ARG A 786 11.98 11.28 5.30
CA ARG A 786 12.92 12.35 5.70
C ARG A 786 13.15 13.44 4.64
N PRO A 787 12.11 14.05 4.05
CA PRO A 787 12.28 15.08 3.03
C PRO A 787 12.93 16.38 3.55
N ALA A 788 12.83 16.67 4.85
CA ALA A 788 13.52 17.82 5.45
C ALA A 788 15.06 17.71 5.35
N VAL A 789 15.61 16.50 5.53
CA VAL A 789 17.05 16.26 5.39
C VAL A 789 17.48 16.50 3.94
N THR A 790 16.69 16.01 2.99
CA THR A 790 16.91 16.27 1.56
C THR A 790 16.94 17.77 1.25
N MET A 791 15.96 18.53 1.76
CA MET A 791 15.90 19.98 1.57
C MET A 791 17.13 20.67 2.14
N THR A 792 17.57 20.31 3.35
CA THR A 792 18.78 20.88 3.96
C THR A 792 20.02 20.57 3.14
N VAL A 793 20.19 19.33 2.65
CA VAL A 793 21.32 18.95 1.80
C VAL A 793 21.32 19.76 0.50
N ARG A 794 20.15 19.98 -0.12
CA ARG A 794 20.02 20.83 -1.32
C ARG A 794 20.33 22.30 -1.04
N LEU A 795 19.91 22.81 0.11
CA LEU A 795 20.23 24.17 0.53
C LEU A 795 21.73 24.33 0.74
N CYS A 796 22.38 23.38 1.44
CA CYS A 796 23.83 23.38 1.62
C CYS A 796 24.57 23.31 0.28
N HIS A 797 24.09 22.50 -0.68
CA HIS A 797 24.66 22.46 -2.02
C HIS A 797 24.58 23.83 -2.69
N LEU A 798 23.38 24.43 -2.74
CA LEU A 798 23.18 25.72 -3.39
C LEU A 798 24.06 26.81 -2.78
N LEU A 799 24.10 26.92 -1.45
CA LEU A 799 24.90 27.93 -0.76
C LEU A 799 26.40 27.73 -1.01
N LEU A 800 26.89 26.50 -0.91
CA LEU A 800 28.30 26.19 -1.16
C LEU A 800 28.67 26.45 -2.62
N LEU A 801 27.78 26.12 -3.56
CA LEU A 801 27.98 26.36 -4.98
C LEU A 801 28.03 27.85 -5.29
N VAL A 802 27.07 28.63 -4.82
CA VAL A 802 27.04 30.09 -5.03
C VAL A 802 28.29 30.74 -4.45
N ALA A 803 28.64 30.42 -3.21
CA ALA A 803 29.84 30.96 -2.56
C ALA A 803 31.12 30.63 -3.35
N SER A 804 31.27 29.37 -3.78
CA SER A 804 32.46 28.93 -4.51
C SER A 804 32.53 29.55 -5.92
N LEU A 805 31.43 29.59 -6.65
CA LEU A 805 31.38 30.18 -7.99
C LEU A 805 31.59 31.70 -7.98
N SER A 806 31.16 32.39 -6.92
CA SER A 806 31.39 33.83 -6.77
C SER A 806 32.87 34.19 -6.73
N VAL A 807 33.72 33.26 -6.26
CA VAL A 807 35.18 33.43 -6.21
C VAL A 807 35.85 32.91 -7.48
N VAL A 808 35.41 31.75 -7.99
CA VAL A 808 36.13 31.02 -9.03
C VAL A 808 35.72 31.42 -10.44
N ALA A 809 34.48 31.91 -10.67
CA ALA A 809 33.93 32.10 -12.01
C ALA A 809 34.74 33.04 -12.91
N HIS A 810 35.47 34.02 -12.35
CA HIS A 810 36.32 34.94 -13.11
C HIS A 810 37.47 34.24 -13.87
N HIS A 811 37.82 33.01 -13.50
CA HIS A 811 38.92 32.25 -14.10
C HIS A 811 38.50 31.45 -15.35
N GLY A 812 37.26 31.59 -15.82
CA GLY A 812 36.75 30.96 -17.03
C GLY A 812 35.83 29.77 -16.79
N VAL A 813 35.35 29.15 -17.87
CA VAL A 813 34.32 28.10 -17.84
C VAL A 813 34.81 26.76 -17.29
N VAL A 814 36.11 26.47 -17.40
CA VAL A 814 36.71 25.23 -16.88
C VAL A 814 36.75 25.22 -15.34
N PRO A 815 37.27 26.27 -14.66
CA PRO A 815 37.19 26.36 -13.20
C PRO A 815 35.75 26.29 -12.65
N VAL A 816 34.77 26.83 -13.37
CA VAL A 816 33.34 26.69 -13.02
C VAL A 816 32.92 25.22 -13.01
N ALA A 817 33.25 24.46 -14.05
CA ALA A 817 32.93 23.03 -14.15
C ALA A 817 33.64 22.18 -13.09
N VAL A 818 34.92 22.47 -12.81
CA VAL A 818 35.67 21.81 -11.73
C VAL A 818 35.03 22.11 -10.37
N THR A 819 34.60 23.36 -10.14
CA THR A 819 33.90 23.76 -8.91
C THR A 819 32.58 23.02 -8.75
N GLN A 820 31.79 22.90 -9.81
CA GLN A 820 30.56 22.09 -9.82
C GLN A 820 30.83 20.65 -9.39
N LEU A 821 31.84 20.00 -9.98
CA LEU A 821 32.23 18.64 -9.61
C LEU A 821 32.66 18.54 -8.14
N ALA A 822 33.53 19.45 -7.68
CA ALA A 822 34.07 19.43 -6.32
C ALA A 822 32.95 19.63 -5.27
N VAL A 823 32.09 20.63 -5.47
CA VAL A 823 30.94 20.91 -4.60
C VAL A 823 29.99 19.71 -4.57
N ALA A 824 29.66 19.15 -5.75
CA ALA A 824 28.82 17.97 -5.83
C ALA A 824 29.45 16.75 -5.13
N GLY A 825 30.77 16.60 -5.16
CA GLY A 825 31.49 15.54 -4.45
C GLY A 825 31.37 15.66 -2.93
N CYS A 826 31.61 16.86 -2.39
CA CYS A 826 31.42 17.14 -0.97
C CYS A 826 29.98 16.86 -0.52
N VAL A 827 29.00 17.33 -1.30
CA VAL A 827 27.58 17.14 -0.98
C VAL A 827 27.15 15.68 -1.15
N ALA A 828 27.63 14.98 -2.18
CA ALA A 828 27.33 13.56 -2.37
C ALA A 828 27.89 12.72 -1.22
N LEU A 829 29.10 13.02 -0.74
CA LEU A 829 29.67 12.37 0.43
C LEU A 829 28.82 12.60 1.68
N LEU A 830 28.40 13.85 1.92
CA LEU A 830 27.47 14.19 3.01
C LEU A 830 26.13 13.44 2.86
N ALA A 831 25.53 13.42 1.68
CA ALA A 831 24.27 12.75 1.44
C ALA A 831 24.37 11.24 1.68
N VAL A 832 25.42 10.59 1.16
CA VAL A 832 25.67 9.14 1.29
C VAL A 832 25.95 8.74 2.74
N THR A 833 26.68 9.57 3.49
CA THR A 833 26.90 9.36 4.93
C THR A 833 25.61 9.52 5.73
N LEU A 834 24.79 10.55 5.42
CA LEU A 834 23.47 10.71 6.04
C LEU A 834 22.55 9.52 5.72
N ALA A 835 22.54 9.02 4.48
CA ALA A 835 21.78 7.83 4.11
C ALA A 835 22.23 6.60 4.92
N ARG A 836 23.55 6.42 5.08
CA ARG A 836 24.15 5.34 5.87
C ARG A 836 23.74 5.38 7.35
N VAL A 837 23.60 6.56 7.93
CA VAL A 837 23.24 6.76 9.34
C VAL A 837 21.72 6.68 9.55
N LEU A 838 20.94 7.32 8.67
CA LEU A 838 19.50 7.52 8.86
C LEU A 838 18.64 6.39 8.28
N VAL A 839 19.15 5.63 7.31
CA VAL A 839 18.39 4.57 6.62
C VAL A 839 18.95 3.20 6.98
N ARG A 840 18.22 2.47 7.83
CA ARG A 840 18.59 1.11 8.24
C ARG A 840 18.73 0.20 7.01
N GLY A 841 19.79 -0.61 6.99
CA GLY A 841 20.10 -1.53 5.89
C GLY A 841 20.90 -0.90 4.74
N PHE A 842 21.00 0.43 4.65
CA PHE A 842 21.82 1.08 3.62
C PHE A 842 23.30 0.85 3.95
N SER A 843 24.04 0.20 3.05
CA SER A 843 25.42 -0.25 3.31
C SER A 843 26.36 0.17 2.19
N LEU A 844 27.31 1.06 2.52
CA LEU A 844 28.36 1.50 1.58
C LEU A 844 29.27 0.35 1.14
N ARG A 845 29.51 -0.61 2.03
CA ARG A 845 30.30 -1.81 1.70
C ARG A 845 29.57 -2.68 0.69
N ALA A 846 28.25 -2.83 0.84
CA ALA A 846 27.45 -3.60 -0.11
C ALA A 846 27.41 -2.91 -1.47
N LEU A 847 27.15 -1.60 -1.49
CA LEU A 847 27.18 -0.78 -2.70
C LEU A 847 28.54 -0.86 -3.41
N GLY A 848 29.64 -0.66 -2.68
CA GLY A 848 30.98 -0.69 -3.24
C GLY A 848 31.35 -2.06 -3.82
N ARG A 849 30.88 -3.16 -3.22
CA ARG A 849 31.05 -4.50 -3.80
C ARG A 849 30.20 -4.69 -5.06
N ALA A 850 28.96 -4.22 -5.02
CA ALA A 850 28.01 -4.36 -6.13
C ALA A 850 28.42 -3.53 -7.36
N LEU A 851 29.11 -2.41 -7.17
CA LEU A 851 29.63 -1.58 -8.26
C LEU A 851 30.99 -2.03 -8.83
N ARG A 852 31.63 -3.08 -8.28
CA ARG A 852 32.92 -3.58 -8.80
C ARG A 852 32.88 -3.96 -10.28
N PRO A 853 31.85 -4.67 -10.79
CA PRO A 853 31.74 -4.99 -12.21
C PRO A 853 31.66 -3.73 -13.09
N ALA A 854 30.83 -2.76 -12.69
CA ALA A 854 30.69 -1.49 -13.40
C ALA A 854 32.00 -0.69 -13.39
N ALA A 855 32.69 -0.60 -12.25
CA ALA A 855 33.98 0.08 -12.16
C ALA A 855 35.04 -0.60 -13.03
N ALA A 856 35.13 -1.93 -13.00
CA ALA A 856 36.04 -2.69 -13.87
C ALA A 856 35.70 -2.49 -15.36
N GLY A 857 34.43 -2.47 -15.71
CA GLY A 857 33.94 -2.15 -17.05
C GLY A 857 34.34 -0.75 -17.51
N VAL A 858 34.19 0.27 -16.66
CA VAL A 858 34.61 1.65 -16.99
C VAL A 858 36.12 1.73 -17.18
N VAL A 859 36.91 1.09 -16.31
CA VAL A 859 38.37 1.04 -16.47
C VAL A 859 38.74 0.37 -17.79
N ALA A 860 38.13 -0.77 -18.13
CA ALA A 860 38.36 -1.44 -19.40
C ALA A 860 37.98 -0.56 -20.60
N MET A 861 36.82 0.11 -20.53
CA MET A 861 36.38 1.07 -21.55
C MET A 861 37.40 2.20 -21.75
N VAL A 862 37.86 2.83 -20.67
CA VAL A 862 38.87 3.91 -20.73
C VAL A 862 40.16 3.40 -21.35
N VAL A 863 40.68 2.27 -20.88
CA VAL A 863 41.93 1.68 -21.39
C VAL A 863 41.82 1.33 -22.87
N VAL A 864 40.73 0.67 -23.29
CA VAL A 864 40.53 0.24 -24.68
C VAL A 864 40.35 1.44 -25.61
N VAL A 865 39.58 2.45 -25.21
CA VAL A 865 39.37 3.66 -26.04
C VAL A 865 40.67 4.45 -26.19
N LEU A 866 41.44 4.63 -25.11
CA LEU A 866 42.74 5.31 -25.18
C LEU A 866 43.78 4.51 -25.97
N ALA A 867 43.80 3.18 -25.82
CA ALA A 867 44.65 2.30 -26.63
C ALA A 867 44.26 2.33 -28.11
N ALA A 868 42.96 2.33 -28.43
CA ALA A 868 42.50 2.42 -29.82
C ALA A 868 42.88 3.76 -30.46
N ARG A 869 42.74 4.88 -29.73
CA ARG A 869 43.17 6.21 -30.19
C ARG A 869 44.66 6.24 -30.53
N THR A 870 45.50 5.64 -29.67
CA THR A 870 46.95 5.64 -29.84
C THR A 870 47.44 4.65 -30.90
N LEU A 871 46.89 3.43 -30.94
CA LEU A 871 47.32 2.36 -31.84
C LEU A 871 46.79 2.53 -33.27
N LEU A 872 45.57 3.05 -33.44
CA LEU A 872 44.97 3.26 -34.77
C LEU A 872 45.34 4.62 -35.36
N ALA A 873 46.16 5.43 -34.67
CA ALA A 873 46.56 6.78 -35.07
C ALA A 873 45.36 7.58 -35.60
N LEU A 874 44.26 7.62 -34.83
CA LEU A 874 43.06 8.34 -35.22
C LEU A 874 43.35 9.85 -35.13
N ASP A 875 43.81 10.42 -36.25
CA ASP A 875 44.14 11.84 -36.36
C ASP A 875 42.87 12.69 -36.38
N GLY A 876 42.64 13.40 -35.27
CA GLY A 876 41.58 14.38 -35.11
C GLY A 876 40.17 13.78 -34.89
N PRO A 877 39.23 14.60 -34.38
CA PRO A 877 37.85 14.18 -34.22
C PRO A 877 37.17 14.06 -35.59
N SER A 878 36.54 12.92 -35.85
CA SER A 878 35.72 12.66 -37.04
C SER A 878 34.43 11.95 -36.65
N VAL A 879 33.41 11.97 -37.51
CA VAL A 879 32.16 11.22 -37.25
C VAL A 879 32.43 9.70 -37.20
N GLY A 880 33.34 9.21 -38.04
CA GLY A 880 33.74 7.80 -38.06
C GLY A 880 34.44 7.39 -36.77
N SER A 881 35.39 8.18 -36.27
CA SER A 881 36.06 7.92 -34.98
C SER A 881 35.09 8.03 -33.82
N LEU A 882 34.13 8.97 -33.85
CA LEU A 882 33.10 9.10 -32.82
C LEU A 882 32.29 7.80 -32.68
N VAL A 883 31.71 7.33 -33.79
CA VAL A 883 30.88 6.13 -33.80
C VAL A 883 31.71 4.89 -33.47
N GLY A 884 32.89 4.75 -34.07
CA GLY A 884 33.78 3.62 -33.84
C GLY A 884 34.23 3.51 -32.38
N LEU A 885 34.69 4.62 -31.77
CA LEU A 885 35.13 4.64 -30.38
C LEU A 885 33.96 4.49 -29.40
N ALA A 886 32.77 5.01 -29.72
CA ALA A 886 31.58 4.81 -28.90
C ALA A 886 31.16 3.33 -28.88
N LEU A 887 31.10 2.67 -30.04
CA LEU A 887 30.77 1.25 -30.13
C LEU A 887 31.83 0.37 -29.46
N LEU A 888 33.11 0.67 -29.68
CA LEU A 888 34.23 -0.03 -29.05
C LEU A 888 34.20 0.13 -27.53
N GLY A 889 33.98 1.35 -27.04
CA GLY A 889 33.86 1.63 -25.62
C GLY A 889 32.67 0.92 -24.97
N ALA A 890 31.52 0.89 -25.64
CA ALA A 890 30.34 0.15 -25.18
C ALA A 890 30.61 -1.36 -25.10
N ALA A 891 31.28 -1.94 -26.11
CA ALA A 891 31.67 -3.35 -26.09
C ALA A 891 32.69 -3.65 -24.98
N ALA A 892 33.72 -2.81 -24.83
CA ALA A 892 34.75 -2.93 -23.81
C ALA A 892 34.18 -2.82 -22.38
N TYR A 893 33.14 -2.01 -22.19
CA TYR A 893 32.39 -1.94 -20.93
C TYR A 893 31.55 -3.19 -20.68
N ALA A 894 30.83 -3.66 -21.70
CA ALA A 894 29.88 -4.76 -21.57
C ALA A 894 30.55 -6.08 -21.21
N VAL A 895 31.78 -6.34 -21.68
CA VAL A 895 32.47 -7.62 -21.47
C VAL A 895 32.78 -7.88 -19.98
N PRO A 896 33.47 -7.01 -19.22
CA PRO A 896 33.72 -7.22 -17.79
C PRO A 896 32.43 -7.27 -16.97
N VAL A 897 31.44 -6.43 -17.30
CA VAL A 897 30.14 -6.42 -16.61
C VAL A 897 29.40 -7.73 -16.85
N TRP A 898 29.43 -8.26 -18.07
CA TRP A 898 28.87 -9.57 -18.38
C TRP A 898 29.60 -10.72 -17.70
N LEU A 899 30.93 -10.69 -17.62
CA LEU A 899 31.73 -11.74 -16.98
C LEU A 899 31.57 -11.75 -15.45
N LEU A 900 31.58 -10.58 -14.81
CA LEU A 900 31.57 -10.43 -13.37
C LEU A 900 30.15 -10.40 -12.77
N ASP A 901 29.14 -10.03 -13.57
CA ASP A 901 27.76 -9.83 -13.10
C ASP A 901 26.70 -10.57 -13.93
N ARG A 902 27.12 -11.66 -14.59
CA ARG A 902 26.28 -12.47 -15.48
C ARG A 902 24.92 -12.84 -14.89
N GLN A 903 24.90 -13.20 -13.61
CA GLN A 903 23.70 -13.70 -12.94
C GLN A 903 22.65 -12.59 -12.75
N HIS A 904 23.05 -11.38 -12.34
CA HIS A 904 22.11 -10.25 -12.20
C HIS A 904 21.63 -9.74 -13.56
N LEU A 905 22.50 -9.70 -14.58
CA LEU A 905 22.11 -9.33 -15.94
C LEU A 905 21.11 -10.32 -16.55
N LEU A 906 21.34 -11.63 -16.38
CA LEU A 906 20.39 -12.65 -16.83
C LEU A 906 19.08 -12.59 -16.06
N ALA A 907 19.12 -12.28 -14.76
CA ALA A 907 17.90 -12.06 -13.96
C ALA A 907 17.13 -10.84 -14.47
N ALA A 908 17.79 -9.71 -14.72
CA ALA A 908 17.19 -8.51 -15.30
C ALA A 908 16.63 -8.75 -16.71
N ALA A 909 17.36 -9.46 -17.57
CA ALA A 909 16.92 -9.80 -18.93
C ALA A 909 15.71 -10.75 -18.94
N ARG A 910 15.66 -11.74 -18.05
CA ARG A 910 14.48 -12.61 -17.86
C ARG A 910 13.28 -11.82 -17.33
N LEU A 911 13.53 -10.86 -16.44
CA LEU A 911 12.51 -9.94 -15.95
C LEU A 911 11.88 -9.14 -17.08
N ILE A 912 12.71 -8.56 -17.96
CA ILE A 912 12.25 -7.80 -19.12
C ILE A 912 11.48 -8.70 -20.10
N ARG A 913 12.00 -9.89 -20.42
CA ARG A 913 11.35 -10.85 -21.35
C ARG A 913 10.05 -11.46 -20.83
N ARG A 914 9.88 -11.65 -19.52
CA ARG A 914 8.59 -12.08 -18.93
C ARG A 914 7.55 -10.96 -18.92
N THR A 915 7.96 -9.74 -19.24
CA THR A 915 7.10 -8.56 -19.28
C THR A 915 6.89 -7.98 -20.68
N SER A 916 7.56 -8.52 -21.70
CA SER A 916 7.22 -8.32 -23.12
C SER A 916 6.22 -9.39 -23.53
#